data_AF-A0A812M9I6-F1
#
_entry.id   AF-A0A812M9I6-F1
#
_cell.length_a   1.000
_cell.length_b   1.000
_cell.length_c   1.000
_cell.angle_alpha   90.00
_cell.angle_beta   90.00
_cell.angle_gamma   90.00
#
_symmetry.space_group_name_H-M   'P 1'
#
loop_
_entity.id
_entity.type
_entity.pdbx_description
1 polymer ?
#
loop_
_entity_poly.entity_id
_entity_poly.type
_entity_poly.pdbx_seq_one_letter_code
_entity_poly.pdbx_strand_id
1 'polypeptide(L)'
;MGSTQSGAARYADRPSGTNLTACPGSSLATFLVKRPDQLSAAFEKHVHEDLRRDLGGVVLLCNGYTADQVKGWSSKLDCPVMFVGCYGVIGWCVEDKENVEFEEKGRGREFGSPGAPEIKLGITVVVVRKSSKKKKCPVLSFSPETVPKAADGATAHILMGSVTHQATIDKLLTSPDHCVCNGGCCKEVLEWSNGDGQWVDKGFGTITFFVTESTMVNVCISYSVWDTCGLPAFKSEAMEMVQSLPENYAPVFVGSYMCFCRGINTFGCYNKESSLLAELCGKDLPSFGMFCCGEIGNNETQNPNGWNSQTPASENSSYHTFTTCYLVYAEKIAEAPAGGGIRGLCCAPKEEGPIEVIQAVPALQRSHTSGAITVHQSITERDLEFTFEPPATSTYKDFQRSVNFADVAHPAAPVINFWVWDGGMTPEECYSKSKPNPEVDIFLSHSMKQDMRTPVFAMRESNQYTLHKVADIFAGSWGIVSRKVASGEIREDQVMEKLQSLTYWCDTGCVDHSDTAKKMYILKAHLEDFVANAKHVICLLSTHYFTRAWCLYEFCCAVKCCKGRRIDQYLVISTTLLTWFEREAQRVVDSVVNASFENSSCFDSADKKLIQNKINAEFKSVAHFNRLVKFVACALGAKANLCWAVELFPGRFLDWGDAASRCGFPDLAAVLQAVDLKDLRKRAMEAVPDAPGATSAKERIVWLESNFSSDWFIRELEPLVVRELDNACAEDQPSP
;
A
#
# COMPACT_ATOMS: atom_id res chain seq x y z
N MET A 1 -15.94 17.16 44.71
CA MET A 1 -16.10 17.55 43.29
C MET A 1 -14.72 17.72 42.70
N GLY A 2 -14.17 16.65 42.11
CA GLY A 2 -12.95 16.71 41.31
C GLY A 2 -13.31 16.17 39.94
N SER A 3 -13.04 16.93 38.89
CA SER A 3 -13.32 16.51 37.52
C SER A 3 -12.41 15.33 37.16
N THR A 4 -13.01 14.21 36.76
CA THR A 4 -12.29 13.10 36.11
C THR A 4 -11.94 13.54 34.70
N GLN A 5 -10.77 14.16 34.57
CA GLN A 5 -10.14 14.43 33.29
C GLN A 5 -9.87 13.12 32.53
N SER A 6 -10.06 13.13 31.20
CA SER A 6 -9.76 12.01 30.30
C SER A 6 -8.28 11.59 30.39
N GLY A 7 -7.96 10.34 30.01
CA GLY A 7 -6.58 9.85 29.98
C GLY A 7 -5.62 10.74 29.19
N ALA A 8 -6.10 11.40 28.13
CA ALA A 8 -5.36 12.40 27.35
C ALA A 8 -5.08 13.71 28.11
N ALA A 9 -5.94 14.12 29.05
CA ALA A 9 -5.71 15.31 29.88
C ALA A 9 -4.74 15.05 31.05
N ARG A 10 -4.60 13.79 31.52
CA ARG A 10 -3.51 13.40 32.44
C ARG A 10 -2.10 13.55 31.84
N TYR A 11 -1.97 13.65 30.51
CA TYR A 11 -0.70 13.98 29.85
C TYR A 11 -0.36 15.46 29.90
N ALA A 12 -1.36 16.35 29.94
CA ALA A 12 -1.16 17.79 30.00
C ALA A 12 -0.68 18.27 31.38
N ASP A 13 -1.03 17.54 32.45
CA ASP A 13 -0.64 17.88 33.84
C ASP A 13 0.67 17.21 34.30
N ARG A 14 1.31 16.38 33.46
CA ARG A 14 2.63 15.81 33.78
C ARG A 14 3.74 16.80 33.37
N PRO A 15 4.76 17.04 34.22
CA PRO A 15 5.87 17.91 33.83
C PRO A 15 6.50 17.40 32.54
N SER A 16 6.64 18.27 31.53
CA SER A 16 7.31 17.95 30.28
C SER A 16 8.68 17.29 30.54
N GLY A 17 8.90 16.13 29.92
CA GLY A 17 10.12 15.32 30.07
C GLY A 17 10.11 14.28 31.20
N THR A 18 8.95 13.96 31.80
CA THR A 18 8.87 12.77 32.68
C THR A 18 8.94 11.49 31.86
N ASN A 19 10.03 10.74 32.02
CA ASN A 19 10.20 9.43 31.40
C ASN A 19 9.02 8.52 31.83
N LEU A 20 8.14 8.19 30.88
CA LEU A 20 6.89 7.46 31.11
C LEU A 20 7.09 6.11 31.82
N THR A 21 8.32 5.62 31.78
CA THR A 21 8.72 4.35 32.34
C THR A 21 8.99 4.32 33.85
N ALA A 22 9.08 5.48 34.49
CA ALA A 22 9.37 5.59 35.94
C ALA A 22 8.12 5.46 36.84
N CYS A 23 6.99 4.99 36.32
CA CYS A 23 5.73 4.89 37.08
C CYS A 23 5.61 3.57 37.87
N PRO A 24 4.86 3.56 38.99
CA PRO A 24 4.43 2.31 39.64
C PRO A 24 3.73 1.38 38.66
N GLY A 25 4.07 0.09 38.70
CA GLY A 25 3.46 -0.92 37.83
C GLY A 25 4.00 -1.04 36.40
N SER A 26 4.89 -0.15 35.95
CA SER A 26 5.48 -0.23 34.60
C SER A 26 6.14 -1.59 34.32
N SER A 27 5.93 -2.13 33.12
CA SER A 27 6.54 -3.39 32.65
C SER A 27 7.89 -3.20 31.95
N LEU A 28 8.25 -1.96 31.62
CA LEU A 28 9.46 -1.59 30.90
C LEU A 28 9.97 -0.24 31.41
N ALA A 29 11.30 -0.06 31.43
CA ALA A 29 11.92 1.25 31.49
C ALA A 29 13.07 1.48 30.54
N THR A 30 13.11 2.67 29.93
CA THR A 30 14.12 3.00 28.93
C THR A 30 14.67 4.39 29.13
N PHE A 31 15.98 4.53 29.18
CA PHE A 31 16.65 5.81 29.39
C PHE A 31 18.05 5.80 28.76
N LEU A 32 18.60 6.99 28.53
CA LEU A 32 19.93 7.18 27.99
C LEU A 32 20.89 7.70 29.07
N VAL A 33 22.11 7.15 29.12
CA VAL A 33 23.21 7.72 29.89
C VAL A 33 24.41 8.01 29.00
N LYS A 34 25.18 9.04 29.37
CA LYS A 34 26.38 9.45 28.61
C LYS A 34 27.59 8.59 28.95
N ARG A 35 27.63 7.99 30.15
CA ARG A 35 28.80 7.21 30.65
C ARG A 35 28.41 6.03 31.57
N PRO A 36 29.22 4.96 31.63
CA PRO A 36 28.98 3.81 32.52
C PRO A 36 28.85 4.14 34.00
N ASP A 37 29.60 5.11 34.51
CA ASP A 37 29.56 5.52 35.93
C ASP A 37 28.21 6.15 36.33
N GLN A 38 27.42 6.59 35.35
CA GLN A 38 26.09 7.15 35.56
C GLN A 38 24.99 6.08 35.65
N LEU A 39 25.25 4.84 35.25
CA LEU A 39 24.23 3.78 35.16
C LEU A 39 23.52 3.55 36.49
N SER A 40 24.24 3.53 37.61
CA SER A 40 23.64 3.30 38.94
C SER A 40 22.66 4.41 39.32
N ALA A 41 23.09 5.67 39.21
CA ALA A 41 22.26 6.82 39.58
C ALA A 41 21.06 6.97 38.64
N ALA A 42 21.26 6.76 37.34
CA ALA A 42 20.20 6.82 36.34
C ALA A 42 19.17 5.70 36.53
N PHE A 43 19.63 4.47 36.82
CA PHE A 43 18.74 3.34 37.10
C PHE A 43 17.87 3.59 38.34
N GLU A 44 18.47 4.08 39.43
CA GLU A 44 17.72 4.45 40.64
C GLU A 44 16.68 5.55 40.39
N LYS A 45 17.02 6.53 39.53
CA LYS A 45 16.18 7.69 39.21
C LYS A 45 15.07 7.36 38.23
N HIS A 46 15.33 6.51 37.24
CA HIS A 46 14.43 6.30 36.09
C HIS A 46 13.68 4.97 36.13
N VAL A 47 14.08 4.04 37.00
CA VAL A 47 13.40 2.75 37.16
C VAL A 47 12.65 2.75 38.48
N HIS A 48 11.33 2.67 38.39
CA HIS A 48 10.47 2.61 39.58
C HIS A 48 10.86 1.43 40.49
N GLU A 49 10.73 1.59 41.81
CA GLU A 49 11.13 0.56 42.78
C GLU A 49 10.45 -0.80 42.51
N ASP A 50 9.16 -0.78 42.11
CA ASP A 50 8.42 -2.00 41.77
C ASP A 50 9.01 -2.76 40.60
N LEU A 51 9.62 -2.06 39.63
CA LEU A 51 10.28 -2.68 38.48
C LEU A 51 11.65 -3.22 38.89
N ARG A 52 12.39 -2.48 39.73
CA ARG A 52 13.69 -2.91 40.27
C ARG A 52 13.62 -4.17 41.13
N ARG A 53 12.51 -4.38 41.86
CA ARG A 53 12.28 -5.58 42.67
C ARG A 53 11.95 -6.83 41.84
N ASP A 54 11.61 -6.66 40.57
CA ASP A 54 11.03 -7.71 39.73
C ASP A 54 11.63 -7.66 38.31
N LEU A 55 12.96 -7.62 38.25
CA LEU A 55 13.69 -7.53 36.98
C LEU A 55 13.63 -8.86 36.22
N GLY A 56 13.17 -8.79 34.98
CA GLY A 56 13.23 -9.88 34.01
C GLY A 56 14.53 -9.88 33.23
N GLY A 57 15.11 -8.69 33.02
CA GLY A 57 16.45 -8.50 32.50
C GLY A 57 16.68 -7.08 31.99
N VAL A 58 17.90 -6.82 31.53
CA VAL A 58 18.34 -5.50 31.05
C VAL A 58 19.05 -5.64 29.71
N VAL A 59 18.82 -4.71 28.80
CA VAL A 59 19.57 -4.56 27.54
C VAL A 59 20.31 -3.23 27.55
N LEU A 60 21.60 -3.27 27.24
CA LEU A 60 22.49 -2.12 27.13
C LEU A 60 22.90 -1.95 25.67
N LEU A 61 22.27 -1.00 24.99
CA LEU A 61 22.67 -0.58 23.64
C LEU A 61 23.80 0.43 23.81
N CYS A 62 25.03 0.06 23.48
CA CYS A 62 26.23 0.81 23.81
C CYS A 62 26.90 1.36 22.56
N ASN A 63 27.11 2.68 22.49
CA ASN A 63 27.98 3.31 21.50
C ASN A 63 29.33 3.70 22.11
N GLY A 64 30.41 3.06 21.64
CA GLY A 64 31.80 3.34 22.00
C GLY A 64 32.20 2.99 23.45
N TYR A 65 31.42 2.13 24.10
CA TYR A 65 31.80 1.45 25.34
C TYR A 65 31.96 -0.05 25.09
N THR A 66 32.75 -0.73 25.90
CA THR A 66 32.92 -2.19 25.89
C THR A 66 32.12 -2.84 27.02
N ALA A 67 31.84 -4.13 26.90
CA ALA A 67 31.13 -4.88 27.93
C ALA A 67 31.86 -4.91 29.29
N ASP A 68 33.19 -4.91 29.29
CA ASP A 68 33.99 -4.84 30.52
C ASP A 68 33.81 -3.51 31.26
N GLN A 69 33.59 -2.41 30.54
CA GLN A 69 33.37 -1.09 31.16
C GLN A 69 32.03 -1.00 31.90
N VAL A 70 31.03 -1.82 31.51
CA VAL A 70 29.72 -1.88 32.19
C VAL A 70 29.60 -3.06 33.16
N LYS A 71 30.54 -4.02 33.12
CA LYS A 71 30.56 -5.25 33.94
C LYS A 71 30.37 -4.98 35.43
N GLY A 72 31.03 -3.96 35.97
CA GLY A 72 30.94 -3.62 37.40
C GLY A 72 29.54 -3.17 37.85
N TRP A 73 28.70 -2.71 36.92
CA TRP A 73 27.30 -2.42 37.18
C TRP A 73 26.41 -3.62 36.88
N SER A 74 26.58 -4.26 35.72
CA SER A 74 25.79 -5.42 35.29
C SER A 74 25.84 -6.56 36.31
N SER A 75 27.01 -6.84 36.88
CA SER A 75 27.22 -7.88 37.90
C SER A 75 26.48 -7.67 39.22
N LYS A 76 25.90 -6.49 39.46
CA LYS A 76 25.12 -6.17 40.66
C LYS A 76 23.62 -6.41 40.49
N LEU A 77 23.16 -6.67 39.27
CA LEU A 77 21.75 -6.85 38.96
C LEU A 77 21.37 -8.31 39.14
N ASP A 78 20.24 -8.57 39.79
CA ASP A 78 19.69 -9.94 39.94
C ASP A 78 18.85 -10.36 38.73
N CYS A 79 19.39 -10.17 37.52
CA CYS A 79 18.75 -10.56 36.27
C CYS A 79 19.79 -10.69 35.14
N PRO A 80 19.46 -11.38 34.05
CA PRO A 80 20.29 -11.36 32.85
C PRO A 80 20.50 -9.93 32.34
N VAL A 81 21.75 -9.61 31.98
CA VAL A 81 22.10 -8.32 31.34
C VAL A 81 22.69 -8.60 29.98
N MET A 82 22.15 -7.96 28.96
CA MET A 82 22.67 -8.02 27.61
C MET A 82 23.45 -6.75 27.30
N PHE A 83 24.62 -6.92 26.73
CA PHE A 83 25.39 -5.86 26.12
C PHE A 83 25.28 -5.97 24.60
N VAL A 84 24.96 -4.87 23.94
CA VAL A 84 24.84 -4.76 22.50
C VAL A 84 25.73 -3.61 22.03
N GLY A 85 26.81 -3.92 21.34
CA GLY A 85 27.68 -2.91 20.73
C GLY A 85 27.04 -2.33 19.47
N CYS A 86 26.80 -1.03 19.45
CA CYS A 86 26.16 -0.32 18.33
C CYS A 86 27.14 0.65 17.65
N TYR A 87 26.79 1.14 16.45
CA TYR A 87 27.51 2.23 15.78
C TYR A 87 27.01 3.62 16.20
N GLY A 88 25.91 3.63 16.92
CA GLY A 88 25.30 4.78 17.53
C GLY A 88 24.06 4.36 18.30
N VAL A 89 23.54 5.27 19.10
CA VAL A 89 22.25 5.12 19.79
C VAL A 89 21.48 6.43 19.72
N ILE A 90 20.15 6.31 19.68
CA ILE A 90 19.23 7.42 19.95
C ILE A 90 18.61 7.17 21.32
N GLY A 91 18.44 8.24 22.09
CA GLY A 91 17.69 8.17 23.32
C GLY A 91 17.18 9.52 23.78
N TRP A 92 16.15 9.48 24.62
CA TRP A 92 15.70 10.65 25.36
C TRP A 92 16.71 11.02 26.45
N CYS A 93 17.36 12.18 26.30
CA CYS A 93 18.20 12.73 27.34
C CYS A 93 17.33 13.47 28.36
N VAL A 94 17.21 12.92 29.56
CA VAL A 94 16.35 13.51 30.60
C VAL A 94 16.90 14.87 31.09
N GLU A 95 18.22 15.06 31.05
CA GLU A 95 18.86 16.34 31.41
C GLU A 95 18.54 17.42 30.39
N ASP A 96 18.66 17.09 29.11
CA ASP A 96 18.53 18.03 28.00
C ASP A 96 17.05 18.17 27.55
N LYS A 97 16.15 17.30 28.05
CA LYS A 97 14.73 17.22 27.70
C LYS A 97 14.49 17.14 26.19
N GLU A 98 15.32 16.37 25.50
CA GLU A 98 15.23 16.19 24.06
C GLU A 98 15.73 14.80 23.65
N ASN A 99 15.37 14.39 22.45
CA ASN A 99 15.95 13.21 21.79
C ASN A 99 17.34 13.57 21.27
N VAL A 100 18.36 12.83 21.72
CA VAL A 100 19.75 13.04 21.31
C VAL A 100 20.29 11.82 20.58
N GLU A 101 21.21 12.08 19.64
CA GLU A 101 21.92 11.05 18.90
C GLU A 101 23.37 10.95 19.39
N PHE A 102 23.80 9.76 19.77
CA PHE A 102 25.18 9.46 20.12
C PHE A 102 25.78 8.51 19.08
N GLU A 103 26.67 9.01 18.23
CA GLU A 103 27.28 8.27 17.12
C GLU A 103 28.82 8.31 17.16
N GLU A 104 29.46 7.34 16.51
CA GLU A 104 30.92 7.33 16.33
C GLU A 104 31.39 8.42 15.37
N LYS A 105 32.58 8.97 15.64
CA LYS A 105 33.21 9.98 14.79
C LYS A 105 33.40 9.46 13.37
N GLY A 106 32.95 10.26 12.41
CA GLY A 106 33.08 9.97 10.99
C GLY A 106 32.10 8.92 10.45
N ARG A 107 31.24 8.32 11.29
CA ARG A 107 30.18 7.42 10.83
C ARG A 107 29.25 8.19 9.88
N GLY A 108 28.99 7.65 8.69
CA GLY A 108 28.27 8.35 7.61
C GLY A 108 29.17 8.85 6.47
N ARG A 109 30.48 8.98 6.68
CA ARG A 109 31.45 9.37 5.64
C ARG A 109 31.57 8.35 4.53
N GLU A 110 31.52 7.09 4.90
CA GLU A 110 31.45 5.96 3.99
C GLU A 110 30.18 5.97 3.10
N PHE A 111 29.22 6.86 3.40
CA PHE A 111 27.97 7.03 2.66
C PHE A 111 27.77 8.48 2.13
N GLY A 112 28.84 9.29 2.07
CA GLY A 112 28.81 10.65 1.52
C GLY A 112 28.38 11.77 2.48
N SER A 113 28.14 11.47 3.76
CA SER A 113 27.91 12.48 4.81
C SER A 113 29.24 13.00 5.37
N PRO A 114 29.36 14.24 5.89
CA PRO A 114 30.53 14.66 6.66
C PRO A 114 30.80 13.78 7.90
N GLY A 115 29.80 13.00 8.32
CA GLY A 115 29.80 12.13 9.50
C GLY A 115 29.83 12.92 10.81
N ALA A 116 29.68 12.23 11.94
CA ALA A 116 29.75 12.86 13.25
C ALA A 116 31.09 13.62 13.42
N PRO A 117 31.09 14.92 13.78
CA PRO A 117 32.31 15.68 13.94
C PRO A 117 33.16 15.20 15.13
N GLU A 118 32.51 14.65 16.15
CA GLU A 118 33.09 14.14 17.39
C GLU A 118 32.42 12.82 17.79
N ILE A 119 33.15 11.99 18.55
CA ILE A 119 32.57 10.77 19.11
C ILE A 119 31.63 11.18 20.23
N LYS A 120 30.36 10.81 20.13
CA LYS A 120 29.44 10.89 21.26
C LYS A 120 29.14 9.50 21.77
N LEU A 121 29.64 9.22 22.95
CA LEU A 121 29.47 7.96 23.63
C LEU A 121 28.14 7.96 24.39
N GLY A 122 27.52 6.80 24.48
CA GLY A 122 26.41 6.63 25.40
C GLY A 122 25.80 5.24 25.37
N ILE A 123 24.87 5.06 26.29
CA ILE A 123 24.25 3.78 26.58
C ILE A 123 22.75 3.99 26.71
N THR A 124 21.98 3.45 25.77
CA THR A 124 20.53 3.32 25.92
C THR A 124 20.26 2.05 26.72
N VAL A 125 19.67 2.22 27.90
CA VAL A 125 19.33 1.14 28.83
C VAL A 125 17.86 0.80 28.66
N VAL A 126 17.54 -0.46 28.43
CA VAL A 126 16.18 -1.01 28.40
C VAL A 126 16.04 -2.01 29.54
N VAL A 127 15.09 -1.82 30.44
CA VAL A 127 14.87 -2.58 31.67
C VAL A 127 13.51 -3.23 31.61
N VAL A 128 13.45 -4.55 31.70
CA VAL A 128 12.23 -5.31 31.49
C VAL A 128 11.78 -5.97 32.78
N ARG A 129 10.47 -5.97 33.05
CA ARG A 129 9.88 -6.69 34.19
C ARG A 129 9.89 -8.20 33.94
N LYS A 130 10.05 -8.99 35.00
CA LYS A 130 9.88 -10.44 34.95
C LYS A 130 8.42 -10.77 34.61
N SER A 131 8.20 -11.54 33.56
CA SER A 131 6.84 -11.99 33.21
C SER A 131 6.33 -12.99 34.24
N SER A 132 5.04 -12.89 34.57
CA SER A 132 4.35 -13.83 35.46
C SER A 132 2.94 -14.11 34.96
N LYS A 133 2.35 -15.23 35.40
CA LYS A 133 0.95 -15.59 35.06
C LYS A 133 -0.07 -14.49 35.40
N LYS A 134 0.23 -13.62 36.39
CA LYS A 134 -0.66 -12.55 36.85
C LYS A 134 -0.38 -11.19 36.20
N LYS A 135 0.83 -10.98 35.69
CA LYS A 135 1.27 -9.74 35.03
C LYS A 135 2.02 -10.13 33.78
N LYS A 136 1.31 -10.06 32.65
CA LYS A 136 1.89 -10.25 31.34
C LYS A 136 2.86 -9.10 31.08
N CYS A 137 4.12 -9.40 30.80
CA CYS A 137 5.17 -8.39 30.57
C CYS A 137 6.04 -8.78 29.38
N PRO A 138 6.84 -7.86 28.82
CA PRO A 138 7.83 -8.24 27.83
C PRO A 138 8.80 -9.27 28.43
N VAL A 139 9.24 -10.23 27.62
CA VAL A 139 10.17 -11.28 28.03
C VAL A 139 11.44 -11.17 27.19
N LEU A 140 12.59 -11.14 27.85
CA LEU A 140 13.87 -11.28 27.19
C LEU A 140 14.15 -12.78 27.03
N SER A 141 14.33 -13.26 25.79
CA SER A 141 14.72 -14.64 25.53
C SER A 141 16.10 -14.67 24.88
N PHE A 142 16.99 -15.41 25.52
CA PHE A 142 18.41 -15.50 25.14
C PHE A 142 18.73 -16.78 24.36
N SER A 143 17.70 -17.61 24.11
CA SER A 143 17.79 -18.76 23.23
C SER A 143 16.63 -18.74 22.22
N PRO A 144 16.92 -18.99 20.93
CA PRO A 144 15.88 -19.16 19.91
C PRO A 144 15.08 -20.45 20.09
N GLU A 145 15.53 -21.39 20.95
CA GLU A 145 14.80 -22.62 21.27
C GLU A 145 13.74 -22.40 22.36
N THR A 146 13.90 -21.36 23.18
CA THR A 146 13.03 -21.06 24.32
C THR A 146 12.15 -19.85 24.07
N VAL A 147 11.74 -19.60 22.82
CA VAL A 147 10.81 -18.49 22.52
C VAL A 147 9.54 -18.72 23.33
N PRO A 148 9.26 -17.88 24.34
CA PRO A 148 8.01 -18.00 25.09
C PRO A 148 6.85 -17.82 24.12
N LYS A 149 5.77 -18.57 24.32
CA LYS A 149 4.57 -18.40 23.49
C LYS A 149 3.76 -17.24 24.04
N ALA A 150 2.89 -16.67 23.21
CA ALA A 150 1.83 -15.77 23.66
C ALA A 150 1.05 -16.32 24.87
N ALA A 151 0.83 -17.64 24.87
CA ALA A 151 0.18 -18.39 25.94
C ALA A 151 0.93 -18.33 27.29
N ASP A 152 2.23 -18.05 27.28
CA ASP A 152 3.07 -17.93 28.48
C ASP A 152 2.98 -16.52 29.10
N GLY A 153 2.16 -15.64 28.53
CA GLY A 153 1.89 -14.30 29.05
C GLY A 153 2.96 -13.26 28.69
N ALA A 154 3.80 -13.53 27.68
CA ALA A 154 4.74 -12.55 27.17
C ALA A 154 4.02 -11.50 26.29
N THR A 155 4.33 -10.22 26.47
CA THR A 155 3.69 -9.11 25.72
C THR A 155 4.56 -8.49 24.63
N ALA A 156 5.85 -8.80 24.65
CA ALA A 156 6.86 -8.41 23.66
C ALA A 156 8.08 -9.29 23.94
N HIS A 157 8.90 -9.52 22.92
CA HIS A 157 10.08 -10.35 23.06
C HIS A 157 11.32 -9.56 22.63
N ILE A 158 12.47 -9.99 23.09
CA ILE A 158 13.75 -9.64 22.46
C ILE A 158 14.44 -10.98 22.26
N LEU A 159 14.74 -11.32 20.99
CA LEU A 159 15.22 -12.63 20.57
C LEU A 159 16.63 -12.53 20.02
N MET A 160 17.59 -13.04 20.78
CA MET A 160 19.00 -12.96 20.39
C MET A 160 19.54 -14.37 20.13
N GLY A 161 20.26 -14.54 19.04
CA GLY A 161 20.77 -15.84 18.58
C GLY A 161 22.05 -15.68 17.78
N SER A 162 22.87 -16.73 17.71
CA SER A 162 24.11 -16.74 16.91
C SER A 162 23.86 -17.09 15.45
N VAL A 163 24.79 -16.72 14.55
CA VAL A 163 24.71 -16.92 13.07
C VAL A 163 24.37 -18.37 12.69
N THR A 164 24.74 -19.32 13.54
CA THR A 164 24.44 -20.74 13.39
C THR A 164 22.96 -21.11 13.57
N HIS A 165 22.11 -20.20 14.06
CA HIS A 165 20.68 -20.40 14.30
C HIS A 165 19.78 -19.70 13.27
N GLN A 166 20.34 -19.23 12.14
CA GLN A 166 19.58 -18.55 11.09
C GLN A 166 18.32 -19.32 10.68
N ALA A 167 18.41 -20.63 10.49
CA ALA A 167 17.25 -21.47 10.15
C ALA A 167 16.15 -21.50 11.24
N THR A 168 16.51 -21.34 12.52
CA THR A 168 15.55 -21.25 13.62
C THR A 168 14.91 -19.87 13.66
N ILE A 169 15.67 -18.82 13.35
CA ILE A 169 15.14 -17.47 13.20
C ILE A 169 14.22 -17.39 11.98
N ASP A 170 14.60 -17.94 10.84
CA ASP A 170 13.76 -17.99 9.63
C ASP A 170 12.43 -18.73 9.90
N LYS A 171 12.46 -19.82 10.69
CA LYS A 171 11.24 -20.49 11.17
C LYS A 171 10.39 -19.62 12.10
N LEU A 172 11.01 -18.81 12.96
CA LEU A 172 10.31 -17.88 13.84
C LEU A 172 9.70 -16.72 13.05
N LEU A 173 10.41 -16.20 12.04
CA LEU A 173 10.01 -15.11 11.15
C LEU A 173 8.87 -15.52 10.19
N THR A 174 8.71 -16.81 9.91
CA THR A 174 7.67 -17.34 9.02
C THR A 174 6.46 -17.92 9.76
N SER A 175 6.46 -17.86 11.10
CA SER A 175 5.38 -18.39 11.92
C SER A 175 4.18 -17.42 11.97
N PRO A 176 2.93 -17.90 11.76
CA PRO A 176 1.72 -17.05 11.76
C PRO A 176 1.40 -16.44 13.13
N ASP A 177 1.92 -17.01 14.22
CA ASP A 177 1.75 -16.48 15.59
C ASP A 177 2.65 -15.25 15.89
N HIS A 178 3.41 -14.78 14.89
CA HIS A 178 4.47 -13.81 15.07
C HIS A 178 4.36 -12.63 14.10
N CYS A 179 4.16 -11.40 14.60
CA CYS A 179 4.38 -10.19 13.80
C CYS A 179 5.89 -9.90 13.68
N VAL A 180 6.38 -9.69 12.47
CA VAL A 180 7.81 -9.54 12.18
C VAL A 180 8.29 -8.09 12.37
N CYS A 181 9.40 -7.94 13.11
CA CYS A 181 10.30 -6.79 13.03
C CYS A 181 11.70 -7.32 12.71
N ASN A 182 12.34 -6.81 11.66
CA ASN A 182 13.74 -7.11 11.38
C ASN A 182 14.63 -6.24 12.28
N GLY A 183 15.42 -6.88 13.15
CA GLY A 183 16.51 -6.23 13.88
C GLY A 183 17.74 -6.08 12.99
N GLY A 184 18.54 -5.03 13.20
CA GLY A 184 19.79 -4.83 12.46
C GLY A 184 21.00 -5.49 13.13
N CYS A 185 22.03 -5.79 12.34
CA CYS A 185 23.28 -6.38 12.82
C CYS A 185 24.06 -5.42 13.74
N CYS A 186 24.34 -5.85 14.97
CA CYS A 186 25.16 -5.11 15.94
C CYS A 186 26.64 -5.52 15.84
N LYS A 187 27.55 -4.74 16.43
CA LYS A 187 29.01 -5.04 16.45
C LYS A 187 29.33 -6.31 17.23
N GLU A 188 28.69 -6.44 18.37
CA GLU A 188 28.86 -7.53 19.31
C GLU A 188 27.61 -7.63 20.18
N VAL A 189 27.30 -8.85 20.63
CA VAL A 189 26.17 -9.12 21.51
C VAL A 189 26.64 -10.11 22.56
N LEU A 190 26.66 -9.66 23.82
CA LEU A 190 27.24 -10.40 24.94
C LEU A 190 26.21 -10.52 26.07
N GLU A 191 25.98 -11.75 26.56
CA GLU A 191 25.11 -12.00 27.70
C GLU A 191 25.91 -12.11 29.00
N TRP A 192 25.42 -11.46 30.05
CA TRP A 192 25.82 -11.69 31.42
C TRP A 192 24.72 -12.50 32.13
N SER A 193 25.00 -13.77 32.39
CA SER A 193 24.17 -14.63 33.24
C SER A 193 24.68 -14.56 34.68
N ASN A 194 23.76 -14.48 35.65
CA ASN A 194 24.10 -14.53 37.06
C ASN A 194 24.52 -15.96 37.44
N GLY A 195 25.81 -16.25 37.29
CA GLY A 195 26.40 -17.52 37.68
C GLY A 195 27.89 -17.61 37.42
N ASP A 196 28.34 -17.16 36.25
CA ASP A 196 29.67 -17.53 35.75
C ASP A 196 30.70 -16.39 35.77
N GLY A 197 30.27 -15.16 36.10
CA GLY A 197 31.17 -14.00 36.23
C GLY A 197 31.85 -13.55 34.93
N GLN A 198 31.35 -14.02 33.78
CA GLN A 198 31.91 -13.77 32.46
C GLN A 198 30.81 -13.39 31.46
N TRP A 199 31.17 -12.56 30.49
CA TRP A 199 30.35 -12.29 29.32
C TRP A 199 30.40 -13.49 28.38
N VAL A 200 29.24 -13.93 27.91
CA VAL A 200 29.10 -15.01 26.93
C VAL A 200 28.72 -14.42 25.59
N ASP A 201 29.56 -14.63 24.57
CA ASP A 201 29.28 -14.17 23.22
C ASP A 201 28.07 -14.90 22.61
N LYS A 202 27.16 -14.12 22.03
CA LYS A 202 25.94 -14.60 21.37
C LYS A 202 25.98 -14.41 19.85
N GLY A 203 27.02 -13.80 19.30
CA GLY A 203 27.24 -13.62 17.87
C GLY A 203 26.42 -12.48 17.27
N PHE A 204 25.09 -12.59 17.25
CA PHE A 204 24.21 -11.50 16.82
C PHE A 204 22.99 -11.38 17.73
N GLY A 205 22.25 -10.28 17.57
CA GLY A 205 21.06 -10.00 18.35
C GLY A 205 20.00 -9.39 17.46
N THR A 206 18.81 -9.97 17.49
CA THR A 206 17.63 -9.39 16.87
C THR A 206 16.71 -8.88 17.97
N ILE A 207 16.02 -7.77 17.73
CA ILE A 207 14.98 -7.30 18.65
C ILE A 207 13.65 -7.52 17.93
N THR A 208 12.91 -8.54 18.34
CA THR A 208 11.66 -8.96 17.69
C THR A 208 10.49 -8.80 18.62
N PHE A 209 9.57 -7.91 18.31
CA PHE A 209 8.37 -7.68 19.09
C PHE A 209 7.19 -8.45 18.51
N PHE A 210 6.39 -9.13 19.33
CA PHE A 210 5.25 -9.93 18.87
C PHE A 210 3.92 -9.31 19.29
N VAL A 211 2.89 -9.49 18.46
CA VAL A 211 1.49 -9.16 18.73
C VAL A 211 0.77 -10.43 19.16
N THR A 212 -0.04 -10.39 20.22
CA THR A 212 -0.80 -11.57 20.67
C THR A 212 -2.28 -11.24 20.81
N GLU A 213 -3.17 -12.14 20.38
CA GLU A 213 -4.64 -11.96 20.43
C GLU A 213 -5.19 -11.75 21.86
N SER A 214 -4.49 -12.27 22.88
CA SER A 214 -4.94 -12.24 24.27
C SER A 214 -4.30 -11.11 25.11
N THR A 215 -3.55 -10.20 24.47
CA THR A 215 -2.93 -9.04 25.09
C THR A 215 -3.08 -7.85 24.15
N MET A 216 -4.29 -7.29 24.08
CA MET A 216 -4.62 -6.20 23.15
C MET A 216 -3.99 -4.84 23.53
N VAL A 217 -2.82 -4.85 24.20
CA VAL A 217 -2.27 -3.68 24.87
C VAL A 217 -0.75 -3.75 25.10
N ASN A 218 -0.01 -4.01 24.04
CA ASN A 218 1.41 -3.67 23.89
C ASN A 218 1.68 -3.85 22.41
N VAL A 219 1.13 -2.96 21.58
CA VAL A 219 1.30 -3.07 20.15
C VAL A 219 2.64 -2.42 19.84
N CYS A 220 3.61 -3.25 19.48
CA CYS A 220 4.79 -2.79 18.77
C CYS A 220 4.41 -2.62 17.31
N ILE A 221 4.31 -1.39 16.82
CA ILE A 221 4.07 -1.16 15.40
C ILE A 221 5.41 -1.08 14.68
N SER A 222 5.72 -2.08 13.87
CA SER A 222 6.92 -2.15 13.01
C SER A 222 6.59 -1.65 11.62
N TYR A 223 7.26 -0.58 11.19
CA TYR A 223 7.20 -0.10 9.81
C TYR A 223 8.58 0.06 9.20
N SER A 224 8.69 -0.25 7.91
CA SER A 224 9.78 0.13 7.01
C SER A 224 9.71 1.64 6.73
N VAL A 225 10.71 2.41 7.16
CA VAL A 225 10.54 3.87 7.34
C VAL A 225 10.86 4.74 6.13
N TRP A 226 11.44 4.22 5.06
CA TRP A 226 11.73 5.06 3.89
C TRP A 226 11.48 4.30 2.59
N ASP A 227 10.55 4.83 1.79
CA ASP A 227 10.67 4.71 0.34
C ASP A 227 11.81 5.64 -0.12
N THR A 228 12.33 5.40 -1.31
CA THR A 228 13.49 6.11 -1.89
C THR A 228 13.27 7.62 -2.10
N CYS A 229 12.13 8.20 -1.73
CA CYS A 229 11.75 9.59 -2.01
C CYS A 229 11.70 10.50 -0.78
N GLY A 230 12.03 10.03 0.42
CA GLY A 230 12.34 10.96 1.49
C GLY A 230 11.15 11.48 2.32
N LEU A 231 9.97 10.82 2.32
CA LEU A 231 8.81 11.28 3.08
C LEU A 231 8.29 10.28 4.13
N PRO A 232 7.98 10.71 5.37
CA PRO A 232 7.57 9.82 6.47
C PRO A 232 6.09 9.41 6.37
N ALA A 233 5.78 8.11 6.30
CA ALA A 233 4.43 7.55 6.23
C ALA A 233 3.79 7.26 7.62
N PHE A 234 4.13 8.01 8.68
CA PHE A 234 3.90 7.56 10.07
C PHE A 234 2.66 8.08 10.78
N LYS A 235 2.08 9.19 10.34
CA LYS A 235 1.10 9.91 11.17
C LYS A 235 -0.32 9.37 11.05
N SER A 236 -0.77 8.99 9.86
CA SER A 236 -2.14 8.51 9.63
C SER A 236 -2.39 7.15 10.29
N GLU A 237 -1.42 6.24 10.16
CA GLU A 237 -1.52 4.84 10.55
C GLU A 237 -1.35 4.66 12.07
N ALA A 238 -0.44 5.42 12.70
CA ALA A 238 -0.36 5.50 14.16
C ALA A 238 -1.65 6.07 14.77
N MET A 239 -2.28 7.04 14.10
CA MET A 239 -3.56 7.62 14.54
C MET A 239 -4.73 6.65 14.34
N GLU A 240 -4.74 5.87 13.26
CA GLU A 240 -5.73 4.82 13.01
C GLU A 240 -5.69 3.73 14.08
N MET A 241 -4.49 3.35 14.55
CA MET A 241 -4.34 2.42 15.67
C MET A 241 -4.79 3.04 17.01
N VAL A 242 -4.49 4.31 17.27
CA VAL A 242 -5.04 5.01 18.44
C VAL A 242 -6.56 5.02 18.40
N GLN A 243 -7.15 5.13 17.21
CA GLN A 243 -8.60 5.06 16.99
C GLN A 243 -9.18 3.65 17.10
N SER A 244 -8.37 2.59 16.99
CA SER A 244 -8.80 1.19 17.11
C SER A 244 -8.75 0.62 18.53
N LEU A 245 -8.22 1.38 19.50
CA LEU A 245 -8.24 1.00 20.91
C LEU A 245 -9.68 0.97 21.46
N PRO A 246 -10.04 0.02 22.34
CA PRO A 246 -11.36 0.01 22.96
C PRO A 246 -11.61 1.31 23.75
N GLU A 247 -12.86 1.78 23.79
CA GLU A 247 -13.24 3.09 24.36
C GLU A 247 -12.78 3.35 25.80
N ASN A 248 -12.45 2.29 26.55
CA ASN A 248 -11.95 2.35 27.92
C ASN A 248 -10.44 2.15 28.05
N TYR A 249 -9.67 2.25 26.96
CA TYR A 249 -8.21 2.20 26.96
C TYR A 249 -7.63 3.51 26.46
N ALA A 250 -6.61 4.01 27.15
CA ALA A 250 -5.83 5.17 26.70
C ALA A 250 -4.47 4.68 26.19
N PRO A 251 -4.04 5.07 24.97
CA PRO A 251 -2.69 4.79 24.51
C PRO A 251 -1.69 5.53 25.40
N VAL A 252 -0.67 4.79 25.83
CA VAL A 252 0.52 5.23 26.54
C VAL A 252 1.72 4.93 25.65
N PHE A 253 2.21 5.94 24.96
CA PHE A 253 3.41 5.80 24.13
C PHE A 253 4.63 5.60 25.04
N VAL A 254 5.25 4.43 24.99
CA VAL A 254 6.42 4.09 25.83
C VAL A 254 7.72 4.53 25.16
N GLY A 255 7.72 4.55 23.82
CA GLY A 255 8.78 5.15 23.01
C GLY A 255 8.77 4.67 21.55
N SER A 256 9.43 5.40 20.67
CA SER A 256 9.77 4.94 19.31
C SER A 256 11.11 4.21 19.36
N TYR A 257 11.24 3.05 18.72
CA TYR A 257 12.47 2.24 18.64
C TYR A 257 12.85 2.05 17.18
N MET A 258 13.84 2.79 16.69
CA MET A 258 14.22 2.74 15.28
C MET A 258 15.54 2.00 15.08
N CYS A 259 15.58 1.12 14.08
CA CYS A 259 16.82 0.61 13.51
C CYS A 259 17.24 1.51 12.34
N PHE A 260 18.34 2.24 12.50
CA PHE A 260 18.87 3.11 11.45
C PHE A 260 19.99 2.42 10.67
N CYS A 261 19.81 2.33 9.35
CA CYS A 261 20.87 2.02 8.38
C CYS A 261 21.17 3.29 7.57
N ARG A 262 22.40 3.82 7.56
CA ARG A 262 22.74 4.95 6.67
C ARG A 262 22.91 4.45 5.24
N GLY A 263 21.93 4.70 4.37
CA GLY A 263 21.98 4.40 2.93
C GLY A 263 21.37 5.52 2.09
N ILE A 264 22.22 6.18 1.30
CA ILE A 264 21.97 7.11 0.17
C ILE A 264 20.99 8.29 0.40
N ASN A 265 21.58 9.48 0.50
CA ASN A 265 21.05 10.80 0.13
C ASN A 265 19.83 11.41 0.86
N THR A 266 19.98 11.71 2.16
CA THR A 266 19.45 12.99 2.68
C THR A 266 20.09 13.56 3.96
N PHE A 267 21.12 12.96 4.56
CA PHE A 267 21.52 13.29 5.95
C PHE A 267 22.98 13.75 6.09
N GLY A 268 23.26 14.95 5.59
CA GLY A 268 24.53 15.68 5.82
C GLY A 268 24.55 16.52 7.10
N CYS A 269 23.59 16.34 8.02
CA CYS A 269 23.41 17.15 9.22
C CYS A 269 23.27 16.25 10.46
N TYR A 270 23.94 16.62 11.55
CA TYR A 270 23.87 15.97 12.86
C TYR A 270 22.50 16.17 13.54
N ASN A 271 22.02 15.22 14.35
CA ASN A 271 20.71 15.26 15.05
C ASN A 271 19.49 15.36 14.11
N LYS A 272 19.63 15.02 12.83
CA LYS A 272 18.54 15.23 11.88
C LYS A 272 17.45 14.19 12.06
N GLU A 273 17.80 12.95 12.38
CA GLU A 273 16.87 11.86 12.64
C GLU A 273 16.08 12.11 13.95
N SER A 274 16.74 12.56 15.02
CA SER A 274 16.09 12.95 16.28
C SER A 274 15.23 14.21 16.15
N SER A 275 15.69 15.20 15.37
CA SER A 275 14.92 16.42 15.08
C SER A 275 13.68 16.13 14.25
N LEU A 276 13.79 15.25 13.25
CA LEU A 276 12.66 14.82 12.43
C LEU A 276 11.64 14.05 13.28
N LEU A 277 12.09 13.17 14.17
CA LEU A 277 11.21 12.51 15.13
C LEU A 277 10.51 13.51 16.05
N ALA A 278 11.24 14.50 16.55
CA ALA A 278 10.69 15.56 17.38
C ALA A 278 9.67 16.44 16.64
N GLU A 279 9.87 16.68 15.34
CA GLU A 279 8.91 17.38 14.46
C GLU A 279 7.66 16.53 14.22
N LEU A 280 7.83 15.23 13.96
CA LEU A 280 6.75 14.32 13.58
C LEU A 280 5.87 13.90 14.77
N CYS A 281 6.49 13.55 15.88
CA CYS A 281 5.84 12.93 17.03
C CYS A 281 5.64 13.89 18.20
N GLY A 282 6.15 15.13 18.08
CA GLY A 282 6.23 16.10 19.16
C GLY A 282 7.55 16.00 19.91
N LYS A 283 8.10 17.17 20.25
CA LYS A 283 9.41 17.31 20.90
C LYS A 283 9.52 16.62 22.25
N ASP A 284 8.38 16.33 22.88
CA ASP A 284 8.30 15.72 24.20
C ASP A 284 8.16 14.19 24.17
N LEU A 285 8.10 13.56 22.99
CA LEU A 285 7.99 12.10 22.89
C LEU A 285 9.38 11.44 23.01
N PRO A 286 9.63 10.62 24.05
CA PRO A 286 10.87 9.87 24.15
C PRO A 286 11.04 8.90 22.98
N SER A 287 12.14 9.03 22.27
CA SER A 287 12.54 8.16 21.17
C SER A 287 13.86 7.49 21.52
N PHE A 288 13.94 6.21 21.20
CA PHE A 288 15.09 5.36 21.43
C PHE A 288 15.44 4.64 20.13
N GLY A 289 16.67 4.20 19.98
CA GLY A 289 17.06 3.52 18.76
C GLY A 289 18.51 3.14 18.78
N MET A 290 18.90 2.34 17.81
CA MET A 290 20.29 1.97 17.57
C MET A 290 20.62 2.12 16.09
N PHE A 291 21.89 2.45 15.84
CA PHE A 291 22.45 2.42 14.51
C PHE A 291 23.18 1.09 14.34
N CYS A 292 22.68 0.28 13.41
CA CYS A 292 23.21 -1.05 13.10
C CYS A 292 24.18 -1.00 11.91
N CYS A 293 24.87 -2.12 11.66
CA CYS A 293 25.75 -2.28 10.52
C CYS A 293 24.95 -2.17 9.22
N GLY A 294 25.57 -1.55 8.22
CA GLY A 294 24.98 -1.32 6.91
C GLY A 294 24.80 -2.62 6.14
N GLU A 295 23.57 -3.09 6.09
CA GLU A 295 23.08 -4.04 5.09
C GLU A 295 22.16 -3.33 4.07
N ILE A 296 22.59 -2.17 3.56
CA ILE A 296 21.93 -1.55 2.41
C ILE A 296 22.93 -1.54 1.25
N GLY A 297 22.69 -2.45 0.30
CA GLY A 297 23.11 -2.37 -1.09
C GLY A 297 24.59 -2.64 -1.36
N ASN A 298 24.87 -3.75 -2.04
CA ASN A 298 26.10 -3.93 -2.79
C ASN A 298 26.26 -2.76 -3.79
N ASN A 299 27.02 -1.74 -3.40
CA ASN A 299 27.74 -0.95 -4.36
C ASN A 299 29.22 -1.33 -4.24
N GLU A 300 29.64 -2.29 -5.05
CA GLU A 300 31.03 -2.76 -5.14
C GLU A 300 32.04 -1.61 -5.34
N THR A 301 31.60 -0.46 -5.86
CA THR A 301 32.45 0.72 -6.05
C THR A 301 32.74 1.52 -4.78
N GLN A 302 31.92 1.38 -3.72
CA GLN A 302 32.03 2.22 -2.50
C GLN A 302 32.40 1.44 -1.24
N ASN A 303 32.13 0.13 -1.16
CA ASN A 303 32.53 -0.70 -0.01
C ASN A 303 32.96 -2.14 -0.42
N PRO A 304 34.10 -2.30 -1.11
CA PRO A 304 34.56 -3.59 -1.61
C PRO A 304 34.90 -4.62 -0.51
N ASN A 305 35.00 -4.19 0.75
CA ASN A 305 35.33 -5.04 1.90
C ASN A 305 34.12 -5.26 2.83
N GLY A 306 32.90 -4.90 2.42
CA GLY A 306 31.69 -5.10 3.21
C GLY A 306 31.39 -6.58 3.47
N TRP A 307 30.66 -6.88 4.54
CA TRP A 307 30.30 -8.24 4.97
C TRP A 307 29.66 -9.10 3.84
N ASN A 308 28.97 -8.45 2.88
CA ASN A 308 28.31 -9.10 1.74
C ASN A 308 29.11 -9.04 0.41
N SER A 309 30.39 -8.63 0.42
CA SER A 309 31.17 -8.45 -0.82
C SER A 309 31.50 -9.76 -1.55
N GLN A 310 31.26 -10.92 -0.92
CA GLN A 310 31.41 -12.25 -1.53
C GLN A 310 30.08 -12.87 -2.00
N THR A 311 28.96 -12.20 -1.74
CA THR A 311 27.61 -12.68 -2.12
C THR A 311 27.18 -11.96 -3.41
N PRO A 312 26.92 -12.67 -4.52
CA PRO A 312 26.52 -12.04 -5.78
C PRO A 312 25.31 -11.13 -5.59
N ALA A 313 25.42 -9.88 -6.03
CA ALA A 313 24.42 -8.82 -5.81
C ALA A 313 23.00 -9.12 -6.34
N SER A 314 22.83 -10.22 -7.09
CA SER A 314 21.58 -10.58 -7.76
C SER A 314 20.60 -11.40 -6.92
N GLU A 315 21.01 -11.95 -5.76
CA GLU A 315 20.14 -12.80 -4.94
C GLU A 315 20.17 -12.35 -3.47
N ASN A 316 19.09 -11.68 -3.03
CA ASN A 316 18.67 -11.45 -1.63
C ASN A 316 19.30 -10.36 -0.74
N SER A 317 20.22 -9.50 -1.17
CA SER A 317 20.82 -8.49 -0.26
C SER A 317 20.19 -7.07 -0.29
N SER A 318 19.02 -6.88 -0.90
CA SER A 318 18.45 -5.55 -1.16
C SER A 318 17.51 -4.99 -0.09
N TYR A 319 17.23 -5.69 1.02
CA TYR A 319 16.13 -5.29 1.92
C TYR A 319 16.50 -5.34 3.40
N HIS A 320 17.32 -4.40 3.87
CA HIS A 320 17.11 -3.90 5.21
C HIS A 320 16.08 -2.78 5.18
N THR A 321 14.84 -3.17 5.46
CA THR A 321 13.77 -2.24 5.80
C THR A 321 14.12 -1.51 7.10
N PHE A 322 14.16 -0.18 7.06
CA PHE A 322 14.29 0.65 8.26
C PHE A 322 13.16 0.31 9.21
N THR A 323 13.38 -0.52 10.22
CA THR A 323 12.28 -0.93 11.09
C THR A 323 12.12 0.07 12.22
N THR A 324 11.02 0.82 12.22
CA THR A 324 10.59 1.64 13.35
C THR A 324 9.51 0.92 14.11
N CYS A 325 9.78 0.68 15.38
CA CYS A 325 8.92 0.03 16.34
C CYS A 325 8.34 1.09 17.28
N TYR A 326 7.07 1.48 17.11
CA TYR A 326 6.38 2.26 18.13
C TYR A 326 5.94 1.33 19.25
N LEU A 327 6.48 1.48 20.45
CA LEU A 327 5.99 0.75 21.61
C LEU A 327 4.83 1.53 22.22
N VAL A 328 3.61 1.11 21.90
CA VAL A 328 2.38 1.66 22.48
C VAL A 328 1.84 0.69 23.50
N TYR A 329 2.01 1.05 24.76
CA TYR A 329 1.25 0.46 25.85
C TYR A 329 -0.14 1.11 25.84
N ALA A 330 -1.15 0.48 26.41
CA ALA A 330 -2.40 1.16 26.73
C ALA A 330 -2.78 0.78 28.15
N GLU A 331 -3.55 1.63 28.81
CA GLU A 331 -4.03 1.33 30.15
C GLU A 331 -5.54 1.30 30.12
N LYS A 332 -6.13 0.27 30.75
CA LYS A 332 -7.56 0.27 31.03
C LYS A 332 -7.82 1.44 31.97
N ILE A 333 -8.57 2.43 31.50
CA ILE A 333 -8.98 3.58 32.28
C ILE A 333 -9.83 3.05 33.43
N ALA A 334 -9.45 3.36 34.67
CA ALA A 334 -10.22 2.98 35.84
C ALA A 334 -11.66 3.48 35.67
N GLU A 335 -12.63 2.57 35.77
CA GLU A 335 -14.06 2.87 35.59
C GLU A 335 -14.42 4.05 36.49
N ALA A 336 -14.76 5.19 35.87
CA ALA A 336 -15.28 6.33 36.62
C ALA A 336 -16.56 5.86 37.33
N PRO A 337 -16.74 6.19 38.62
CA PRO A 337 -17.98 5.86 39.31
C PRO A 337 -19.16 6.44 38.52
N ALA A 338 -20.07 5.56 38.11
CA ALA A 338 -21.16 5.88 37.19
C ALA A 338 -21.94 7.12 37.66
N GLY A 339 -21.76 8.24 36.96
CA GLY A 339 -22.46 9.48 37.27
C GLY A 339 -22.22 10.57 36.23
N GLY A 340 -23.24 10.81 35.39
CA GLY A 340 -23.35 11.99 34.52
C GLY A 340 -22.90 11.75 33.08
N GLY A 341 -23.86 11.45 32.20
CA GLY A 341 -23.60 11.10 30.81
C GLY A 341 -23.16 12.25 29.92
N ILE A 342 -22.42 11.90 28.86
CA ILE A 342 -22.31 12.66 27.61
C ILE A 342 -22.32 11.66 26.45
N ARG A 343 -22.99 12.07 25.37
CA ARG A 343 -23.27 11.36 24.12
C ARG A 343 -22.02 10.89 23.38
N GLY A 344 -22.19 9.74 22.74
CA GLY A 344 -21.90 9.55 21.32
C GLY A 344 -20.52 8.97 21.01
N LEU A 345 -20.51 7.73 20.55
CA LEU A 345 -19.78 7.26 19.37
C LEU A 345 -20.13 5.79 19.11
N CYS A 346 -19.90 5.38 17.87
CA CYS A 346 -20.47 4.21 17.23
C CYS A 346 -19.73 2.90 17.56
N CYS A 347 -20.54 1.83 17.58
CA CYS A 347 -20.31 0.49 17.04
C CYS A 347 -19.08 -0.32 17.47
N ALA A 348 -19.37 -1.45 18.11
CA ALA A 348 -18.89 -2.80 17.76
C ALA A 348 -19.96 -3.82 18.25
N PRO A 349 -19.95 -5.15 17.96
CA PRO A 349 -18.82 -5.90 17.37
C PRO A 349 -19.13 -7.20 16.55
N LYS A 350 -18.02 -7.76 15.97
CA LYS A 350 -17.62 -9.21 15.88
C LYS A 350 -18.45 -10.17 15.00
N GLU A 351 -17.93 -11.23 14.36
CA GLU A 351 -16.70 -12.08 14.44
C GLU A 351 -16.67 -12.89 13.10
N GLU A 352 -15.59 -13.38 12.47
CA GLU A 352 -14.80 -14.59 12.79
C GLU A 352 -13.86 -14.96 11.60
N GLY A 353 -12.69 -15.56 11.88
CA GLY A 353 -12.20 -16.80 11.22
C GLY A 353 -11.31 -16.77 9.95
N PRO A 354 -10.42 -17.78 9.74
CA PRO A 354 -9.22 -17.71 8.87
C PRO A 354 -9.35 -18.41 7.50
N ILE A 355 -8.45 -18.12 6.55
CA ILE A 355 -8.34 -18.77 5.23
C ILE A 355 -6.92 -19.31 4.99
N GLU A 356 -6.82 -20.60 4.65
CA GLU A 356 -5.62 -21.27 4.11
C GLU A 356 -5.40 -20.95 2.63
N VAL A 357 -4.15 -20.74 2.20
CA VAL A 357 -3.77 -20.65 0.78
C VAL A 357 -2.79 -21.77 0.41
N ILE A 358 -3.16 -22.49 -0.65
CA ILE A 358 -2.49 -23.65 -1.24
C ILE A 358 -1.22 -23.23 -2.01
N GLN A 359 -0.13 -23.96 -1.79
CA GLN A 359 1.14 -23.89 -2.52
C GLN A 359 1.15 -24.70 -3.84
N ALA A 360 2.02 -24.26 -4.76
CA ALA A 360 2.80 -24.98 -5.81
C ALA A 360 2.66 -24.31 -7.20
N VAL A 361 3.66 -24.19 -8.10
CA VAL A 361 4.84 -25.02 -8.45
C VAL A 361 5.91 -24.14 -9.21
N PRO A 362 7.06 -24.62 -9.79
CA PRO A 362 8.40 -24.04 -9.58
C PRO A 362 9.09 -23.42 -10.83
N ALA A 363 10.27 -22.87 -10.54
CA ALA A 363 11.32 -22.27 -11.37
C ALA A 363 11.45 -22.67 -12.85
N LEU A 364 11.67 -21.64 -13.69
CA LEU A 364 12.18 -21.74 -15.05
C LEU A 364 13.40 -20.82 -15.19
N GLN A 365 14.60 -21.40 -15.08
CA GLN A 365 15.87 -20.76 -15.46
C GLN A 365 15.96 -20.63 -16.98
N ARG A 366 16.14 -19.41 -17.51
CA ARG A 366 16.76 -19.19 -18.84
C ARG A 366 17.64 -17.94 -18.86
N SER A 367 18.77 -18.09 -19.54
CA SER A 367 19.88 -17.17 -19.71
C SER A 367 19.52 -15.88 -20.44
N HIS A 368 19.93 -14.72 -19.90
CA HIS A 368 19.87 -13.43 -20.58
C HIS A 368 21.10 -13.22 -21.48
N THR A 369 20.87 -13.04 -22.78
CA THR A 369 21.77 -12.28 -23.66
C THR A 369 21.07 -10.96 -23.99
N SER A 370 21.65 -9.85 -23.55
CA SER A 370 21.15 -8.50 -23.76
C SER A 370 21.34 -8.06 -25.21
N GLY A 371 20.23 -7.99 -25.97
CA GLY A 371 20.16 -7.26 -27.23
C GLY A 371 19.34 -5.99 -27.01
N ALA A 372 19.99 -4.82 -27.04
CA ALA A 372 19.30 -3.54 -27.02
C ALA A 372 18.48 -3.38 -28.31
N ILE A 373 17.15 -3.32 -28.19
CA ILE A 373 16.26 -2.97 -29.29
C ILE A 373 16.12 -1.44 -29.29
N THR A 374 16.85 -0.80 -30.20
CA THR A 374 16.68 0.62 -30.53
C THR A 374 15.39 0.76 -31.33
N VAL A 375 14.29 1.21 -30.72
CA VAL A 375 13.08 1.58 -31.46
C VAL A 375 13.33 2.90 -32.18
N HIS A 376 13.22 2.85 -33.51
CA HIS A 376 13.43 3.95 -34.44
C HIS A 376 12.66 5.24 -34.02
N GLN A 377 13.41 6.26 -33.62
CA GLN A 377 12.98 7.66 -33.71
C GLN A 377 13.25 8.19 -35.11
N SER A 378 12.20 8.64 -35.80
CA SER A 378 12.12 9.81 -36.69
C SER A 378 11.15 9.54 -37.86
N ILE A 379 9.88 9.88 -37.66
CA ILE A 379 9.03 10.34 -38.76
C ILE A 379 8.71 11.79 -38.43
N THR A 380 9.52 12.67 -38.99
CA THR A 380 9.28 14.12 -39.02
C THR A 380 8.05 14.40 -39.88
N GLU A 381 7.10 15.15 -39.31
CA GLU A 381 6.17 16.09 -39.94
C GLU A 381 6.12 16.05 -41.48
N ARG A 382 5.50 15.00 -42.04
CA ARG A 382 4.87 15.12 -43.35
C ARG A 382 3.37 15.02 -43.11
N ASP A 383 2.65 16.07 -43.52
CA ASP A 383 1.22 16.05 -43.81
C ASP A 383 0.98 14.99 -44.90
N LEU A 384 1.01 13.72 -44.52
CA LEU A 384 0.60 12.64 -45.38
C LEU A 384 -0.92 12.54 -45.22
N GLU A 385 -1.62 13.17 -46.16
CA GLU A 385 -2.94 12.74 -46.60
C GLU A 385 -2.81 11.28 -47.07
N PHE A 386 -2.72 10.35 -46.12
CA PHE A 386 -2.84 8.93 -46.40
C PHE A 386 -4.31 8.67 -46.72
N THR A 387 -4.69 8.84 -47.98
CA THR A 387 -5.93 8.31 -48.52
C THR A 387 -5.73 6.82 -48.76
N PHE A 388 -5.86 6.03 -47.69
CA PHE A 388 -6.13 4.61 -47.86
C PHE A 388 -7.57 4.49 -48.36
N GLU A 389 -7.74 4.32 -49.66
CA GLU A 389 -9.01 3.92 -50.25
C GLU A 389 -9.05 2.38 -50.22
N PRO A 390 -9.84 1.78 -49.30
CA PRO A 390 -9.99 0.33 -49.30
C PRO A 390 -10.64 -0.10 -50.64
N PRO A 391 -10.39 -1.33 -51.12
CA PRO A 391 -11.05 -1.84 -52.33
C PRO A 391 -12.55 -1.57 -52.29
N ALA A 392 -13.16 -1.17 -53.43
CA ALA A 392 -14.57 -0.75 -53.48
C ALA A 392 -15.58 -1.81 -52.95
N THR A 393 -15.17 -3.07 -52.84
CA THR A 393 -15.96 -4.19 -52.32
C THR A 393 -15.75 -4.46 -50.84
N SER A 394 -14.78 -3.81 -50.19
CA SER A 394 -14.46 -4.03 -48.78
C SER A 394 -15.24 -3.08 -47.88
N THR A 395 -15.71 -3.60 -46.76
CA THR A 395 -16.39 -2.87 -45.70
C THR A 395 -15.45 -2.71 -44.51
N TYR A 396 -15.66 -1.71 -43.64
CA TYR A 396 -14.84 -1.58 -42.42
C TYR A 396 -14.89 -2.85 -41.55
N LYS A 397 -15.97 -3.65 -41.64
CA LYS A 397 -16.13 -4.93 -40.96
C LYS A 397 -15.08 -5.95 -41.38
N ASP A 398 -14.52 -5.84 -42.58
CA ASP A 398 -13.42 -6.71 -43.03
C ASP A 398 -12.12 -6.45 -42.24
N PHE A 399 -12.01 -5.27 -41.63
CA PHE A 399 -10.93 -4.88 -40.74
C PHE A 399 -11.25 -5.17 -39.27
N GLN A 400 -12.49 -5.57 -38.95
CA GLN A 400 -12.88 -5.88 -37.58
C GLN A 400 -12.35 -7.25 -37.18
N ARG A 401 -11.45 -7.23 -36.20
CA ARG A 401 -10.79 -8.42 -35.67
C ARG A 401 -11.00 -8.49 -34.18
N SER A 402 -10.87 -9.70 -33.63
CA SER A 402 -10.96 -9.91 -32.19
C SER A 402 -9.95 -10.94 -31.71
N VAL A 403 -9.67 -10.90 -30.42
CA VAL A 403 -8.81 -11.85 -29.69
C VAL A 403 -9.66 -12.51 -28.60
N ASN A 404 -9.32 -13.73 -28.19
CA ASN A 404 -10.11 -14.41 -27.16
C ASN A 404 -9.66 -14.01 -25.76
N PHE A 405 -10.52 -14.18 -24.77
CA PHE A 405 -10.18 -13.98 -23.35
C PHE A 405 -8.88 -14.65 -22.94
N ALA A 406 -8.68 -15.90 -23.37
CA ALA A 406 -7.48 -16.68 -23.05
C ALA A 406 -6.18 -16.02 -23.53
N ASP A 407 -6.26 -15.18 -24.58
CA ASP A 407 -5.13 -14.45 -25.14
C ASP A 407 -4.85 -13.13 -24.39
N VAL A 408 -5.83 -12.57 -23.65
CA VAL A 408 -5.72 -11.23 -23.04
C VAL A 408 -5.83 -11.19 -21.52
N ALA A 409 -6.37 -12.22 -20.87
CA ALA A 409 -6.79 -12.14 -19.47
C ALA A 409 -6.58 -13.44 -18.66
N HIS A 410 -5.69 -14.33 -19.11
CA HIS A 410 -5.34 -15.56 -18.37
C HIS A 410 -3.97 -15.42 -17.66
N PRO A 411 -3.91 -15.37 -16.31
CA PRO A 411 -2.67 -15.12 -15.57
C PRO A 411 -1.57 -16.16 -15.80
N ALA A 412 -1.97 -17.41 -16.07
CA ALA A 412 -1.03 -18.50 -16.36
C ALA A 412 -0.79 -18.73 -17.87
N ALA A 413 -1.37 -17.89 -18.75
CA ALA A 413 -0.98 -17.94 -20.14
C ALA A 413 0.48 -17.44 -20.21
N PRO A 414 1.40 -18.15 -20.90
CA PRO A 414 2.80 -17.73 -21.08
C PRO A 414 2.94 -16.46 -21.95
N VAL A 415 1.86 -15.70 -22.09
CA VAL A 415 1.60 -14.69 -23.10
C VAL A 415 0.86 -13.53 -22.43
N ILE A 416 1.43 -13.01 -21.34
CA ILE A 416 1.08 -11.69 -20.77
C ILE A 416 1.66 -10.64 -21.74
N ASN A 417 1.18 -10.62 -22.99
CA ASN A 417 1.98 -10.13 -24.12
C ASN A 417 1.27 -9.11 -25.01
N PHE A 418 0.04 -8.71 -24.70
CA PHE A 418 -0.57 -7.55 -25.36
C PHE A 418 0.05 -6.23 -24.88
N TRP A 419 0.61 -6.22 -23.67
CA TRP A 419 1.14 -5.04 -23.02
C TRP A 419 2.65 -5.13 -23.06
N VAL A 420 3.28 -4.14 -23.69
CA VAL A 420 4.71 -4.14 -24.02
C VAL A 420 5.55 -4.43 -22.76
N TRP A 421 6.05 -5.66 -22.65
CA TRP A 421 7.08 -6.08 -21.71
C TRP A 421 8.24 -6.65 -22.53
N ASP A 422 9.47 -6.39 -22.12
CA ASP A 422 10.67 -7.11 -22.55
C ASP A 422 10.43 -8.63 -22.60
N GLY A 423 10.46 -9.19 -23.82
CA GLY A 423 10.20 -10.61 -24.09
C GLY A 423 8.73 -10.95 -24.42
N GLY A 424 7.84 -9.95 -24.43
CA GLY A 424 6.45 -10.10 -24.84
C GLY A 424 6.24 -10.16 -26.36
N MET A 425 4.98 -10.27 -26.81
CA MET A 425 4.66 -10.29 -28.24
C MET A 425 4.69 -8.88 -28.81
N THR A 426 5.18 -8.74 -30.04
CA THR A 426 5.05 -7.48 -30.76
C THR A 426 3.57 -7.23 -31.12
N PRO A 427 3.17 -5.98 -31.41
CA PRO A 427 1.83 -5.70 -31.94
C PRO A 427 1.48 -6.54 -33.18
N GLU A 428 2.46 -6.82 -34.05
CA GLU A 428 2.29 -7.64 -35.25
C GLU A 428 2.02 -9.11 -34.90
N GLU A 429 2.74 -9.66 -33.91
CA GLU A 429 2.48 -11.01 -33.41
C GLU A 429 1.10 -11.10 -32.76
N CYS A 430 0.68 -10.09 -31.99
CA CYS A 430 -0.67 -10.00 -31.44
C CYS A 430 -1.73 -9.95 -32.56
N TYR A 431 -1.49 -9.14 -33.60
CA TYR A 431 -2.35 -9.04 -34.77
C TYR A 431 -2.49 -10.36 -35.55
N SER A 432 -1.41 -11.13 -35.64
CA SER A 432 -1.43 -12.45 -36.28
C SER A 432 -2.35 -13.45 -35.57
N LYS A 433 -2.56 -13.26 -34.26
CA LYS A 433 -3.44 -14.10 -33.44
C LYS A 433 -4.89 -13.63 -33.42
N SER A 434 -5.15 -12.36 -33.70
CA SER A 434 -6.53 -11.90 -33.84
C SER A 434 -7.19 -12.53 -35.08
N LYS A 435 -8.52 -12.62 -35.06
CA LYS A 435 -9.31 -13.23 -36.13
C LYS A 435 -10.36 -12.25 -36.61
N PRO A 436 -10.65 -12.18 -37.92
CA PRO A 436 -11.80 -11.42 -38.42
C PRO A 436 -13.06 -11.81 -37.65
N ASN A 437 -13.74 -10.81 -37.08
CA ASN A 437 -14.93 -11.01 -36.29
C ASN A 437 -15.80 -9.74 -36.36
N PRO A 438 -16.94 -9.78 -37.08
CA PRO A 438 -17.82 -8.62 -37.20
C PRO A 438 -18.60 -8.32 -35.90
N GLU A 439 -18.62 -9.24 -34.93
CA GLU A 439 -19.33 -9.08 -33.66
C GLU A 439 -18.39 -9.34 -32.48
N VAL A 440 -17.99 -8.27 -31.81
CA VAL A 440 -17.10 -8.34 -30.66
C VAL A 440 -17.91 -8.23 -29.38
N ASP A 441 -17.64 -9.10 -28.40
CA ASP A 441 -18.33 -9.01 -27.12
C ASP A 441 -17.87 -7.78 -26.33
N ILE A 442 -16.56 -7.49 -26.29
CA ILE A 442 -16.00 -6.43 -25.47
C ILE A 442 -15.02 -5.55 -26.25
N PHE A 443 -15.22 -4.24 -26.21
CA PHE A 443 -14.20 -3.24 -26.54
C PHE A 443 -13.38 -2.92 -25.27
N LEU A 444 -12.06 -3.02 -25.35
CA LEU A 444 -11.17 -2.61 -24.26
C LEU A 444 -10.67 -1.18 -24.50
N SER A 445 -11.13 -0.24 -23.68
CA SER A 445 -10.54 1.10 -23.62
C SER A 445 -9.51 1.17 -22.51
N HIS A 446 -8.29 1.59 -22.82
CA HIS A 446 -7.15 1.47 -21.90
C HIS A 446 -6.03 2.48 -22.14
N SER A 447 -5.07 2.49 -21.21
CA SER A 447 -3.75 3.08 -21.42
C SER A 447 -2.67 2.00 -21.39
N MET A 448 -2.08 1.71 -22.56
CA MET A 448 -0.93 0.79 -22.70
C MET A 448 0.30 1.24 -21.94
N LYS A 449 0.52 2.56 -21.83
CA LYS A 449 1.74 3.08 -21.27
C LYS A 449 1.74 2.80 -19.78
N GLN A 450 2.76 2.06 -19.35
CA GLN A 450 3.09 1.90 -17.96
C GLN A 450 3.09 3.25 -17.25
N ASP A 451 2.50 3.25 -16.07
CA ASP A 451 2.41 4.43 -15.24
C ASP A 451 3.68 4.64 -14.43
N MET A 452 4.61 5.43 -14.94
CA MET A 452 5.82 5.77 -14.18
C MET A 452 5.53 6.72 -13.01
N ARG A 453 4.32 7.30 -12.94
CA ARG A 453 3.90 8.25 -11.91
C ARG A 453 3.00 7.64 -10.85
N THR A 454 2.58 6.39 -11.03
CA THR A 454 1.82 5.66 -10.01
C THR A 454 2.58 5.68 -8.68
N PRO A 455 1.90 5.95 -7.55
CA PRO A 455 2.48 5.83 -6.22
C PRO A 455 2.81 4.39 -5.83
N VAL A 456 2.29 3.39 -6.54
CA VAL A 456 2.51 1.97 -6.24
C VAL A 456 3.75 1.49 -6.99
N PHE A 457 4.87 1.30 -6.28
CA PHE A 457 6.14 0.92 -6.92
C PHE A 457 6.02 -0.31 -7.82
N ALA A 458 5.29 -1.34 -7.38
CA ALA A 458 5.05 -2.55 -8.18
C ALA A 458 4.44 -2.21 -9.55
N MET A 459 3.50 -1.26 -9.64
CA MET A 459 2.88 -0.86 -10.91
C MET A 459 3.84 -0.11 -11.86
N ARG A 460 5.04 0.27 -11.39
CA ARG A 460 6.13 0.83 -12.22
C ARG A 460 7.02 -0.23 -12.84
N GLU A 461 6.80 -1.52 -12.56
CA GLU A 461 7.43 -2.63 -13.27
C GLU A 461 6.48 -3.19 -14.34
N SER A 462 6.98 -3.42 -15.55
CA SER A 462 6.14 -3.68 -16.74
C SER A 462 5.36 -4.99 -16.60
N ASN A 463 5.99 -6.01 -16.01
CA ASN A 463 5.39 -7.29 -15.65
C ASN A 463 4.20 -7.15 -14.70
N GLN A 464 4.40 -6.42 -13.61
CA GLN A 464 3.39 -6.19 -12.59
C GLN A 464 2.26 -5.34 -13.15
N TYR A 465 2.56 -4.23 -13.84
CA TYR A 465 1.55 -3.41 -14.52
C TYR A 465 0.68 -4.25 -15.46
N THR A 466 1.27 -5.23 -16.14
CA THR A 466 0.50 -6.09 -17.04
C THR A 466 -0.38 -7.10 -16.29
N LEU A 467 0.16 -7.76 -15.26
CA LEU A 467 -0.64 -8.60 -14.37
C LEU A 467 -1.83 -7.82 -13.79
N HIS A 468 -1.61 -6.55 -13.49
CA HIS A 468 -2.65 -5.64 -13.04
C HIS A 468 -3.75 -5.45 -14.09
N LYS A 469 -3.37 -5.16 -15.34
CA LYS A 469 -4.36 -5.04 -16.43
C LYS A 469 -5.11 -6.34 -16.71
N VAL A 470 -4.45 -7.49 -16.62
CA VAL A 470 -5.09 -8.81 -16.72
C VAL A 470 -6.16 -8.99 -15.63
N ALA A 471 -5.85 -8.63 -14.39
CA ALA A 471 -6.81 -8.73 -13.29
C ALA A 471 -8.01 -7.79 -13.47
N ASP A 472 -7.80 -6.56 -13.98
CA ASP A 472 -8.89 -5.64 -14.30
C ASP A 472 -9.77 -6.16 -15.45
N ILE A 473 -9.18 -6.73 -16.50
CA ILE A 473 -9.95 -7.33 -17.60
C ILE A 473 -10.76 -8.51 -17.06
N PHE A 474 -10.15 -9.39 -16.27
CA PHE A 474 -10.84 -10.51 -15.64
C PHE A 474 -12.04 -10.01 -14.83
N ALA A 475 -11.85 -9.02 -13.95
CA ALA A 475 -12.90 -8.53 -13.08
C ALA A 475 -14.01 -7.80 -13.83
N GLY A 476 -13.69 -6.94 -14.80
CA GLY A 476 -14.70 -6.30 -15.64
C GLY A 476 -15.52 -7.33 -16.44
N SER A 477 -14.87 -8.38 -16.93
CA SER A 477 -15.52 -9.47 -17.67
C SER A 477 -16.37 -10.34 -16.75
N TRP A 478 -15.88 -10.62 -15.53
CA TRP A 478 -16.64 -11.29 -14.48
C TRP A 478 -17.90 -10.51 -14.12
N GLY A 479 -17.83 -9.19 -13.99
CA GLY A 479 -19.00 -8.34 -13.75
C GLY A 479 -20.04 -8.43 -14.88
N ILE A 480 -19.61 -8.54 -16.13
CA ILE A 480 -20.52 -8.77 -17.28
C ILE A 480 -21.19 -10.14 -17.19
N VAL A 481 -20.42 -11.21 -16.97
CA VAL A 481 -20.96 -12.58 -16.93
C VAL A 481 -21.82 -12.81 -15.69
N SER A 482 -21.44 -12.27 -14.54
CA SER A 482 -22.20 -12.41 -13.28
C SER A 482 -23.60 -11.78 -13.39
N ARG A 483 -23.74 -10.67 -14.12
CA ARG A 483 -25.08 -10.09 -14.39
C ARG A 483 -25.96 -11.02 -15.22
N LYS A 484 -25.37 -11.78 -16.15
CA LYS A 484 -26.08 -12.79 -16.94
C LYS A 484 -26.44 -14.02 -16.12
N VAL A 485 -25.63 -14.34 -15.11
CA VAL A 485 -26.00 -15.36 -14.11
C VAL A 485 -27.17 -14.88 -13.28
N ALA A 486 -27.11 -13.65 -12.78
CA ALA A 486 -28.18 -13.05 -11.98
C ALA A 486 -29.51 -12.93 -12.75
N SER A 487 -29.47 -12.70 -14.07
CA SER A 487 -30.67 -12.69 -14.93
C SER A 487 -31.16 -14.09 -15.34
N GLY A 488 -30.43 -15.16 -15.00
CA GLY A 488 -30.73 -16.53 -15.40
C GLY A 488 -30.39 -16.87 -16.85
N GLU A 489 -29.72 -15.98 -17.58
CA GLU A 489 -29.24 -16.22 -18.95
C GLU A 489 -28.10 -17.25 -19.00
N ILE A 490 -27.31 -17.36 -17.93
CA ILE A 490 -26.16 -18.25 -17.81
C ILE A 490 -26.24 -19.00 -16.49
N ARG A 491 -25.97 -20.30 -16.49
CA ARG A 491 -25.87 -21.07 -15.25
C ARG A 491 -24.51 -20.85 -14.56
N GLU A 492 -24.48 -20.91 -13.24
CA GLU A 492 -23.24 -20.74 -12.45
C GLU A 492 -22.11 -21.69 -12.87
N ASP A 493 -22.44 -22.93 -13.21
CA ASP A 493 -21.47 -23.94 -13.67
C ASP A 493 -20.85 -23.62 -15.05
N GLN A 494 -21.44 -22.68 -15.80
CA GLN A 494 -20.99 -22.27 -17.14
C GLN A 494 -20.22 -20.95 -17.15
N VAL A 495 -19.99 -20.32 -15.98
CA VAL A 495 -19.37 -18.98 -15.91
C VAL A 495 -17.97 -18.96 -16.53
N MET A 496 -17.12 -19.94 -16.18
CA MET A 496 -15.76 -20.00 -16.70
C MET A 496 -15.71 -20.30 -18.21
N GLU A 497 -16.57 -21.20 -18.69
CA GLU A 497 -16.73 -21.47 -20.12
C GLU A 497 -17.14 -20.19 -20.85
N LYS A 498 -18.10 -19.44 -20.29
CA LYS A 498 -18.54 -18.19 -20.89
C LYS A 498 -17.42 -17.16 -20.90
N LEU A 499 -16.71 -16.95 -19.79
CA LEU A 499 -15.58 -16.02 -19.73
C LEU A 499 -14.54 -16.34 -20.79
N GLN A 500 -14.16 -17.61 -20.92
CA GLN A 500 -13.20 -18.07 -21.92
C GLN A 500 -13.68 -17.87 -23.36
N SER A 501 -15.01 -17.87 -23.59
CA SER A 501 -15.64 -17.62 -24.89
C SER A 501 -15.72 -16.14 -25.29
N LEU A 502 -15.45 -15.20 -24.37
CA LEU A 502 -15.55 -13.77 -24.68
C LEU A 502 -14.49 -13.33 -25.68
N THR A 503 -14.94 -12.55 -26.66
CA THR A 503 -14.08 -11.93 -27.67
C THR A 503 -13.84 -10.45 -27.35
N TYR A 504 -12.59 -10.02 -27.55
CA TYR A 504 -12.14 -8.67 -27.23
C TYR A 504 -11.63 -7.97 -28.49
N TRP A 505 -11.96 -6.68 -28.61
CA TRP A 505 -11.27 -5.76 -29.49
C TRP A 505 -10.36 -4.88 -28.66
N CYS A 506 -9.09 -4.83 -29.03
CA CYS A 506 -8.13 -3.87 -28.51
C CYS A 506 -7.29 -3.32 -29.66
N ASP A 507 -7.04 -2.02 -29.64
CA ASP A 507 -6.26 -1.31 -30.66
C ASP A 507 -4.88 -1.96 -30.89
N THR A 508 -4.26 -2.54 -29.87
CA THR A 508 -2.89 -3.06 -29.96
C THR A 508 -2.76 -4.36 -30.74
N GLY A 509 -3.75 -5.26 -30.67
CA GLY A 509 -3.69 -6.53 -31.41
C GLY A 509 -4.84 -6.80 -32.37
N CYS A 510 -5.82 -5.91 -32.46
CA CYS A 510 -6.88 -5.99 -33.47
C CYS A 510 -6.67 -5.03 -34.65
N VAL A 511 -5.64 -4.18 -34.58
CA VAL A 511 -5.22 -3.26 -35.64
C VAL A 511 -3.85 -3.65 -36.16
N ASP A 512 -3.65 -3.59 -37.47
CA ASP A 512 -2.36 -3.85 -38.11
C ASP A 512 -1.41 -2.67 -37.88
N HIS A 513 -0.47 -2.80 -36.94
CA HIS A 513 0.51 -1.73 -36.65
C HIS A 513 1.67 -1.69 -37.65
N SER A 514 1.81 -2.70 -38.51
CA SER A 514 2.82 -2.71 -39.58
C SER A 514 2.43 -1.82 -40.76
N ASP A 515 1.14 -1.50 -40.89
CA ASP A 515 0.56 -0.69 -41.95
C ASP A 515 -0.09 0.58 -41.38
N THR A 516 0.69 1.66 -41.30
CA THR A 516 0.24 2.95 -40.79
C THR A 516 -1.02 3.45 -41.50
N ALA A 517 -1.17 3.21 -42.81
CA ALA A 517 -2.32 3.68 -43.57
C ALA A 517 -3.61 2.95 -43.14
N LYS A 518 -3.56 1.63 -42.99
CA LYS A 518 -4.70 0.85 -42.45
C LYS A 518 -5.01 1.18 -41.00
N LYS A 519 -3.98 1.31 -40.16
CA LYS A 519 -4.14 1.72 -38.76
C LYS A 519 -4.87 3.05 -38.68
N MET A 520 -4.41 4.06 -39.42
CA MET A 520 -5.05 5.37 -39.41
C MET A 520 -6.42 5.34 -40.06
N TYR A 521 -6.67 4.51 -41.08
CA TYR A 521 -8.01 4.32 -41.62
C TYR A 521 -8.99 3.84 -40.54
N ILE A 522 -8.62 2.81 -39.77
CA ILE A 522 -9.42 2.30 -38.65
C ILE A 522 -9.63 3.37 -37.58
N LEU A 523 -8.55 3.97 -37.08
CA LEU A 523 -8.61 4.91 -35.96
C LEU A 523 -9.26 6.26 -36.33
N LYS A 524 -9.08 6.73 -37.57
CA LYS A 524 -9.65 8.01 -38.04
C LYS A 524 -11.09 7.86 -38.50
N ALA A 525 -11.44 6.80 -39.22
CA ALA A 525 -12.72 6.71 -39.90
C ALA A 525 -13.76 5.85 -39.16
N HIS A 526 -13.33 4.87 -38.35
CA HIS A 526 -14.22 3.81 -37.88
C HIS A 526 -14.19 3.54 -36.38
N LEU A 527 -13.38 4.24 -35.58
CA LEU A 527 -13.28 4.00 -34.13
C LEU A 527 -14.65 3.98 -33.44
N GLU A 528 -15.52 4.93 -33.81
CA GLU A 528 -16.89 5.03 -33.30
C GLU A 528 -17.72 3.79 -33.66
N ASP A 529 -17.56 3.26 -34.88
CA ASP A 529 -18.23 2.05 -35.32
C ASP A 529 -17.78 0.83 -34.50
N PHE A 530 -16.48 0.73 -34.18
CA PHE A 530 -15.95 -0.35 -33.33
C PHE A 530 -16.55 -0.32 -31.94
N VAL A 531 -16.63 0.86 -31.33
CA VAL A 531 -17.26 1.04 -30.02
C VAL A 531 -18.75 0.67 -30.11
N ALA A 532 -19.49 1.23 -31.08
CA ALA A 532 -20.92 1.01 -31.26
C ALA A 532 -21.31 -0.46 -31.50
N ASN A 533 -20.47 -1.20 -32.24
CA ASN A 533 -20.68 -2.61 -32.56
C ASN A 533 -20.29 -3.58 -31.44
N ALA A 534 -19.53 -3.13 -30.43
CA ALA A 534 -19.25 -3.97 -29.28
C ALA A 534 -20.53 -4.17 -28.45
N LYS A 535 -20.68 -5.35 -27.82
CA LYS A 535 -21.80 -5.59 -26.88
C LYS A 535 -21.58 -4.87 -25.55
N HIS A 536 -20.32 -4.76 -25.14
CA HIS A 536 -19.87 -4.09 -23.92
C HIS A 536 -18.57 -3.32 -24.16
N VAL A 537 -18.30 -2.36 -23.30
CA VAL A 537 -17.04 -1.61 -23.24
C VAL A 537 -16.49 -1.77 -21.83
N ILE A 538 -15.23 -2.19 -21.69
CA ILE A 538 -14.51 -2.18 -20.41
C ILE A 538 -13.49 -1.05 -20.45
N CYS A 539 -13.58 -0.16 -19.47
CA CYS A 539 -12.63 0.91 -19.23
C CYS A 539 -11.66 0.50 -18.11
N LEU A 540 -10.39 0.31 -18.46
CA LEU A 540 -9.33 -0.11 -17.53
C LEU A 540 -8.65 1.11 -16.91
N LEU A 541 -9.17 1.59 -15.79
CA LEU A 541 -8.67 2.80 -15.13
C LEU A 541 -7.19 2.68 -14.72
N SER A 542 -6.49 3.80 -14.81
CA SER A 542 -5.16 4.04 -14.24
C SER A 542 -4.95 5.54 -14.12
N THR A 543 -3.92 6.01 -13.41
CA THR A 543 -3.69 7.46 -13.30
C THR A 543 -3.46 8.11 -14.66
N HIS A 544 -2.92 7.37 -15.64
CA HIS A 544 -2.75 7.85 -17.02
C HIS A 544 -4.00 7.86 -17.90
N TYR A 545 -5.04 7.07 -17.59
CA TYR A 545 -6.19 6.91 -18.50
C TYR A 545 -6.80 8.27 -18.88
N PHE A 546 -7.11 9.12 -17.89
CA PHE A 546 -7.69 10.44 -18.09
C PHE A 546 -6.70 11.51 -18.57
N THR A 547 -5.45 11.13 -18.86
CA THR A 547 -4.41 12.03 -19.39
C THR A 547 -4.13 11.79 -20.87
N ARG A 548 -4.85 10.86 -21.53
CA ARG A 548 -4.65 10.53 -22.95
C ARG A 548 -5.88 10.89 -23.78
N ALA A 549 -5.69 11.66 -24.85
CA ALA A 549 -6.80 12.19 -25.63
C ALA A 549 -7.65 11.08 -26.29
N TRP A 550 -7.00 10.02 -26.80
CA TRP A 550 -7.69 8.86 -27.35
C TRP A 550 -8.58 8.15 -26.32
N CYS A 551 -8.07 7.88 -25.11
CA CYS A 551 -8.84 7.25 -24.04
C CYS A 551 -10.04 8.10 -23.64
N LEU A 552 -9.87 9.42 -23.51
CA LEU A 552 -10.97 10.35 -23.24
C LEU A 552 -12.05 10.27 -24.33
N TYR A 553 -11.62 10.22 -25.59
CA TYR A 553 -12.53 10.18 -26.73
C TYR A 553 -13.30 8.85 -26.80
N GLU A 554 -12.60 7.71 -26.72
CA GLU A 554 -13.20 6.38 -26.66
C GLU A 554 -14.23 6.26 -25.53
N PHE A 555 -13.89 6.79 -24.36
CA PHE A 555 -14.78 6.83 -23.21
C PHE A 555 -16.09 7.55 -23.53
N CYS A 556 -16.02 8.75 -24.11
CA CYS A 556 -17.21 9.50 -24.51
C CYS A 556 -17.97 8.88 -25.68
N CYS A 557 -17.28 8.23 -26.64
CA CYS A 557 -17.94 7.44 -27.68
C CYS A 557 -18.77 6.32 -27.05
N ALA A 558 -18.23 5.60 -26.08
CA ALA A 558 -18.95 4.55 -25.37
C ALA A 558 -20.19 5.10 -24.67
N VAL A 559 -20.08 6.24 -23.98
CA VAL A 559 -21.21 6.91 -23.34
C VAL A 559 -22.27 7.30 -24.38
N LYS A 560 -21.87 7.88 -25.52
CA LYS A 560 -22.81 8.27 -26.60
C LYS A 560 -23.50 7.06 -27.21
N CYS A 561 -22.78 5.97 -27.45
CA CYS A 561 -23.32 4.71 -27.97
C CYS A 561 -24.30 4.03 -26.99
N CYS A 562 -24.38 4.48 -25.74
CA CYS A 562 -25.41 4.04 -24.79
C CYS A 562 -26.79 4.64 -25.06
N LYS A 563 -26.97 5.60 -25.98
CA LYS A 563 -28.31 6.16 -26.26
C LYS A 563 -29.26 5.04 -26.69
N GLY A 564 -30.25 4.72 -25.84
CA GLY A 564 -31.17 3.59 -26.03
C GLY A 564 -30.71 2.24 -25.46
N ARG A 565 -29.58 2.20 -24.74
CA ARG A 565 -29.07 1.06 -23.97
C ARG A 565 -28.91 1.47 -22.51
N ARG A 566 -28.83 0.49 -21.61
CA ARG A 566 -28.46 0.74 -20.21
C ARG A 566 -26.97 1.03 -20.12
N ILE A 567 -26.60 2.26 -19.75
CA ILE A 567 -25.18 2.69 -19.71
C ILE A 567 -24.37 1.83 -18.74
N ASP A 568 -24.99 1.44 -17.64
CA ASP A 568 -24.39 0.73 -16.53
C ASP A 568 -24.06 -0.74 -16.86
N GLN A 569 -24.72 -1.29 -17.89
CA GLN A 569 -24.52 -2.63 -18.42
C GLN A 569 -23.57 -2.63 -19.63
N TYR A 570 -23.64 -1.58 -20.46
CA TYR A 570 -22.82 -1.45 -21.64
C TYR A 570 -21.40 -0.99 -21.29
N LEU A 571 -21.24 0.05 -20.46
CA LEU A 571 -19.94 0.61 -20.07
C LEU A 571 -19.58 0.18 -18.65
N VAL A 572 -18.52 -0.62 -18.54
CA VAL A 572 -18.02 -1.19 -17.28
C VAL A 572 -16.69 -0.54 -16.91
N ILE A 573 -16.63 0.03 -15.71
CA ILE A 573 -15.39 0.54 -15.11
C ILE A 573 -14.78 -0.58 -14.27
N SER A 574 -13.55 -1.01 -14.58
CA SER A 574 -12.82 -1.89 -13.67
C SER A 574 -12.03 -1.08 -12.66
N THR A 575 -12.27 -1.32 -11.37
CA THR A 575 -11.55 -0.70 -10.24
C THR A 575 -10.95 -1.72 -9.29
N THR A 576 -10.93 -3.00 -9.65
CA THR A 576 -10.58 -4.13 -8.77
C THR A 576 -9.21 -4.02 -8.13
N LEU A 577 -8.29 -3.26 -8.72
CA LEU A 577 -6.98 -3.01 -8.13
C LEU A 577 -6.90 -1.68 -7.37
N LEU A 578 -7.70 -0.69 -7.77
CA LEU A 578 -7.81 0.57 -7.03
C LEU A 578 -8.34 0.34 -5.62
N THR A 579 -9.11 -0.72 -5.41
CA THR A 579 -9.62 -1.10 -4.08
C THR A 579 -8.49 -1.44 -3.11
N TRP A 580 -7.40 -2.07 -3.58
CA TRP A 580 -6.28 -2.51 -2.74
C TRP A 580 -5.21 -1.43 -2.56
N PHE A 581 -5.14 -0.44 -3.45
CA PHE A 581 -4.10 0.58 -3.45
C PHE A 581 -4.68 1.98 -3.25
N GLU A 582 -4.75 2.42 -1.98
CA GLU A 582 -5.29 3.72 -1.60
C GLU A 582 -4.78 4.90 -2.41
N ARG A 583 -3.46 5.03 -2.46
CA ARG A 583 -2.83 6.16 -3.12
C ARG A 583 -3.10 6.13 -4.63
N GLU A 584 -3.19 4.94 -5.23
CA GLU A 584 -3.54 4.81 -6.65
C GLU A 584 -4.99 5.24 -6.89
N ALA A 585 -5.94 4.79 -6.04
CA ALA A 585 -7.34 5.23 -6.11
C ALA A 585 -7.45 6.76 -6.05
N GLN A 586 -6.78 7.39 -5.07
CA GLN A 586 -6.77 8.84 -4.93
C GLN A 586 -6.18 9.55 -6.17
N ARG A 587 -5.12 8.99 -6.76
CA ARG A 587 -4.49 9.53 -7.97
C ARG A 587 -5.37 9.38 -9.21
N VAL A 588 -6.13 8.30 -9.32
CA VAL A 588 -7.15 8.14 -10.36
C VAL A 588 -8.26 9.17 -10.19
N VAL A 589 -8.74 9.37 -8.97
CA VAL A 589 -9.73 10.41 -8.67
C VAL A 589 -9.20 11.80 -9.05
N ASP A 590 -7.96 12.12 -8.69
CA ASP A 590 -7.33 13.38 -9.07
C ASP A 590 -7.13 13.50 -10.58
N SER A 591 -6.84 12.40 -11.31
CA SER A 591 -6.72 12.44 -12.76
C SER A 591 -8.06 12.71 -13.44
N VAL A 592 -9.18 12.22 -12.88
CA VAL A 592 -10.54 12.60 -13.29
C VAL A 592 -10.78 14.08 -13.06
N VAL A 593 -10.52 14.60 -11.86
CA VAL A 593 -10.74 16.03 -11.54
C VAL A 593 -9.95 16.94 -12.50
N ASN A 594 -8.73 16.53 -12.82
CA ASN A 594 -7.83 17.27 -13.72
C ASN A 594 -8.01 16.92 -15.21
N ALA A 595 -8.94 16.02 -15.56
CA ALA A 595 -9.13 15.59 -16.94
C ALA A 595 -9.44 16.79 -17.84
N SER A 596 -8.72 16.90 -18.95
CA SER A 596 -8.94 17.95 -19.93
C SER A 596 -8.32 17.49 -21.24
N PHE A 597 -9.09 17.57 -22.31
CA PHE A 597 -8.61 17.29 -23.65
C PHE A 597 -7.41 18.18 -24.02
N GLU A 598 -7.46 19.46 -23.66
CA GLU A 598 -6.39 20.43 -23.91
C GLU A 598 -5.09 20.03 -23.21
N ASN A 599 -5.16 19.52 -21.98
CA ASN A 599 -4.00 19.06 -21.21
C ASN A 599 -3.64 17.58 -21.47
N SER A 600 -4.47 16.86 -22.21
CA SER A 600 -4.24 15.45 -22.52
C SER A 600 -3.09 15.27 -23.53
N SER A 601 -2.51 14.08 -23.52
CA SER A 601 -1.41 13.68 -24.38
C SER A 601 -1.88 12.79 -25.53
N CYS A 602 -1.22 12.92 -26.67
CA CYS A 602 -1.24 11.95 -27.76
C CYS A 602 0.20 11.58 -28.11
N PHE A 603 0.37 10.47 -28.82
CA PHE A 603 1.68 10.10 -29.37
C PHE A 603 2.12 11.12 -30.43
N ASP A 604 1.19 11.54 -31.30
CA ASP A 604 1.38 12.59 -32.30
C ASP A 604 0.44 13.78 -32.03
N SER A 605 0.93 14.99 -32.27
CA SER A 605 0.13 16.21 -32.27
C SER A 605 -0.98 16.21 -33.34
N ALA A 606 -0.74 15.56 -34.49
CA ALA A 606 -1.71 15.43 -35.56
C ALA A 606 -2.92 14.57 -35.13
N ASP A 607 -2.68 13.51 -34.35
CA ASP A 607 -3.75 12.71 -33.74
C ASP A 607 -4.58 13.53 -32.77
N LYS A 608 -3.94 14.36 -31.95
CA LYS A 608 -4.67 15.26 -31.05
C LYS A 608 -5.56 16.22 -31.84
N LYS A 609 -5.06 16.83 -32.91
CA LYS A 609 -5.87 17.71 -33.78
C LYS A 609 -7.04 16.97 -34.43
N LEU A 610 -6.83 15.75 -34.91
CA LEU A 610 -7.89 14.89 -35.44
C LEU A 610 -8.97 14.62 -34.38
N ILE A 611 -8.58 14.20 -33.18
CA ILE A 611 -9.54 13.93 -32.09
C ILE A 611 -10.29 15.21 -31.74
N GLN A 612 -9.62 16.38 -31.74
CA GLN A 612 -10.29 17.66 -31.53
C GLN A 612 -11.37 17.93 -32.59
N ASN A 613 -11.07 17.66 -33.86
CA ASN A 613 -12.05 17.81 -34.94
C ASN A 613 -13.24 16.87 -34.76
N LYS A 614 -12.99 15.62 -34.37
CA LYS A 614 -14.06 14.66 -34.02
C LYS A 614 -14.88 15.14 -32.83
N ILE A 615 -14.24 15.65 -31.77
CA ILE A 615 -14.95 16.22 -30.62
C ILE A 615 -15.86 17.37 -31.06
N ASN A 616 -15.37 18.27 -31.92
CA ASN A 616 -16.18 19.39 -32.42
C ASN A 616 -17.31 18.96 -33.37
N ALA A 617 -17.19 17.81 -34.02
CA ALA A 617 -18.24 17.25 -34.88
C ALA A 617 -19.34 16.57 -34.05
N GLU A 618 -18.95 15.85 -33.00
CA GLU A 618 -19.86 14.98 -32.23
C GLU A 618 -20.44 15.65 -30.97
N PHE A 619 -19.78 16.69 -30.45
CA PHE A 619 -20.11 17.40 -29.21
C PHE A 619 -20.18 18.91 -29.44
N LYS A 620 -20.98 19.62 -28.62
CA LYS A 620 -21.19 21.08 -28.75
C LYS A 620 -19.89 21.89 -28.66
N SER A 621 -18.97 21.47 -27.79
CA SER A 621 -17.63 22.03 -27.68
C SER A 621 -16.71 21.13 -26.85
N VAL A 622 -15.39 21.39 -26.91
CA VAL A 622 -14.39 20.73 -26.06
C VAL A 622 -14.70 20.90 -24.56
N ALA A 623 -15.25 22.06 -24.15
CA ALA A 623 -15.63 22.28 -22.76
C ALA A 623 -16.78 21.35 -22.33
N HIS A 624 -17.79 21.16 -23.16
CA HIS A 624 -18.88 20.22 -22.89
C HIS A 624 -18.39 18.77 -22.89
N PHE A 625 -17.49 18.41 -23.80
CA PHE A 625 -16.82 17.11 -23.82
C PHE A 625 -16.07 16.84 -22.51
N ASN A 626 -15.20 17.76 -22.08
CA ASN A 626 -14.46 17.64 -20.82
C ASN A 626 -15.39 17.50 -19.62
N ARG A 627 -16.49 18.27 -19.62
CA ARG A 627 -17.49 18.21 -18.54
C ARG A 627 -18.16 16.83 -18.49
N LEU A 628 -18.58 16.30 -19.64
CA LEU A 628 -19.16 14.96 -19.76
C LEU A 628 -18.20 13.87 -19.28
N VAL A 629 -16.93 13.89 -19.72
CA VAL A 629 -15.88 12.94 -19.29
C VAL A 629 -15.85 12.88 -17.76
N LYS A 630 -15.69 14.03 -17.09
CA LYS A 630 -15.56 14.09 -15.63
C LYS A 630 -16.82 13.60 -14.93
N PHE A 631 -17.98 14.05 -15.42
CA PHE A 631 -19.26 13.71 -14.82
C PHE A 631 -19.49 12.19 -14.84
N VAL A 632 -19.31 11.58 -16.01
CA VAL A 632 -19.55 10.14 -16.19
C VAL A 632 -18.48 9.30 -15.50
N ALA A 633 -17.22 9.75 -15.50
CA ALA A 633 -16.15 9.10 -14.76
C ALA A 633 -16.44 9.09 -13.25
N CYS A 634 -16.92 10.20 -12.67
CA CYS A 634 -17.31 10.25 -11.27
C CYS A 634 -18.51 9.31 -10.98
N ALA A 635 -19.55 9.35 -11.81
CA ALA A 635 -20.76 8.54 -11.60
C ALA A 635 -20.47 7.03 -11.69
N LEU A 636 -19.78 6.58 -12.74
CA LEU A 636 -19.46 5.17 -12.94
C LEU A 636 -18.32 4.70 -12.02
N GLY A 637 -17.36 5.56 -11.68
CA GLY A 637 -16.32 5.29 -10.69
C GLY A 637 -16.91 5.05 -9.29
N ALA A 638 -17.87 5.90 -8.87
CA ALA A 638 -18.61 5.71 -7.62
C ALA A 638 -19.38 4.39 -7.63
N LYS A 639 -20.09 4.08 -8.73
CA LYS A 639 -20.81 2.80 -8.88
C LYS A 639 -19.89 1.60 -8.71
N ALA A 640 -18.74 1.60 -9.40
CA ALA A 640 -17.79 0.50 -9.36
C ALA A 640 -17.14 0.30 -7.98
N ASN A 641 -16.97 1.38 -7.20
CA ASN A 641 -16.40 1.32 -5.85
C ASN A 641 -17.43 1.09 -4.73
N LEU A 642 -18.73 1.21 -5.02
CA LEU A 642 -19.78 1.14 -4.00
C LEU A 642 -19.77 -0.18 -3.23
N CYS A 643 -19.71 -1.32 -3.92
CA CYS A 643 -19.73 -2.63 -3.29
C CYS A 643 -18.50 -2.84 -2.40
N TRP A 644 -17.34 -2.38 -2.86
CA TRP A 644 -16.09 -2.40 -2.09
C TRP A 644 -16.13 -1.47 -0.88
N ALA A 645 -16.79 -0.32 -0.99
CA ALA A 645 -16.93 0.63 0.10
C ALA A 645 -17.85 0.12 1.21
N VAL A 646 -18.89 -0.64 0.86
CA VAL A 646 -19.78 -1.29 1.82
C VAL A 646 -19.05 -2.38 2.61
N GLU A 647 -18.21 -3.18 1.94
CA GLU A 647 -17.56 -4.34 2.57
C GLU A 647 -16.21 -4.01 3.23
N LEU A 648 -15.30 -3.36 2.51
CA LEU A 648 -13.88 -3.30 2.85
C LEU A 648 -13.37 -1.88 3.09
N PHE A 649 -13.76 -0.90 2.25
CA PHE A 649 -13.07 0.38 2.15
C PHE A 649 -14.02 1.58 2.05
N PRO A 650 -14.75 1.95 3.12
CA PRO A 650 -15.79 2.98 3.05
C PRO A 650 -15.31 4.34 2.51
N GLY A 651 -14.05 4.72 2.75
CA GLY A 651 -13.47 5.96 2.23
C GLY A 651 -13.45 6.05 0.69
N ARG A 652 -13.28 4.93 -0.01
CA ARG A 652 -13.13 4.89 -1.49
C ARG A 652 -14.33 5.44 -2.25
N PHE A 653 -15.52 5.27 -1.68
CA PHE A 653 -16.73 5.79 -2.30
C PHE A 653 -16.88 7.30 -2.07
N LEU A 654 -16.46 7.80 -0.90
CA LEU A 654 -16.52 9.22 -0.55
C LEU A 654 -15.65 10.08 -1.45
N ASP A 655 -14.48 9.55 -1.88
CA ASP A 655 -13.57 10.23 -2.79
C ASP A 655 -14.26 10.68 -4.10
N TRP A 656 -15.23 9.91 -4.59
CA TRP A 656 -16.00 10.24 -5.80
C TRP A 656 -17.03 11.35 -5.59
N GLY A 657 -17.62 11.44 -4.40
CA GLY A 657 -18.49 12.56 -4.00
C GLY A 657 -17.71 13.87 -3.91
N ASP A 658 -16.50 13.81 -3.33
CA ASP A 658 -15.59 14.94 -3.26
C ASP A 658 -15.08 15.35 -4.66
N ALA A 659 -14.77 14.37 -5.52
CA ALA A 659 -14.42 14.62 -6.91
C ALA A 659 -15.53 15.33 -7.68
N ALA A 660 -16.78 14.86 -7.55
CA ALA A 660 -17.95 15.50 -8.15
C ALA A 660 -18.11 16.96 -7.66
N SER A 661 -17.91 17.20 -6.36
CA SER A 661 -17.93 18.55 -5.78
C SER A 661 -16.83 19.44 -6.38
N ARG A 662 -15.58 18.94 -6.44
CA ARG A 662 -14.42 19.65 -7.01
C ARG A 662 -14.59 19.93 -8.51
N CYS A 663 -15.34 19.10 -9.23
CA CYS A 663 -15.67 19.32 -10.64
C CYS A 663 -16.86 20.26 -10.88
N GLY A 664 -17.53 20.73 -9.81
CA GLY A 664 -18.70 21.61 -9.92
C GLY A 664 -19.98 20.87 -10.32
N PHE A 665 -20.18 19.64 -9.81
CA PHE A 665 -21.38 18.82 -10.03
C PHE A 665 -22.19 18.64 -8.73
N PRO A 666 -22.87 19.69 -8.24
CA PRO A 666 -23.54 19.64 -6.94
C PRO A 666 -24.63 18.57 -6.86
N ASP A 667 -25.41 18.37 -7.92
CA ASP A 667 -26.46 17.33 -7.95
C ASP A 667 -25.86 15.92 -7.83
N LEU A 668 -24.77 15.66 -8.57
CA LEU A 668 -24.08 14.37 -8.51
C LEU A 668 -23.44 14.16 -7.13
N ALA A 669 -22.75 15.17 -6.61
CA ALA A 669 -22.15 15.12 -5.28
C ALA A 669 -23.19 14.86 -4.19
N ALA A 670 -24.35 15.52 -4.26
CA ALA A 670 -25.44 15.31 -3.31
C ALA A 670 -25.99 13.88 -3.36
N VAL A 671 -26.21 13.32 -4.56
CA VAL A 671 -26.64 11.92 -4.70
C VAL A 671 -25.61 10.95 -4.12
N LEU A 672 -24.31 11.17 -4.41
CA LEU A 672 -23.24 10.32 -3.89
C LEU A 672 -23.14 10.42 -2.36
N GLN A 673 -23.14 11.63 -1.80
CA GLN A 673 -23.04 11.86 -0.35
C GLN A 673 -24.28 11.42 0.45
N ALA A 674 -25.44 11.29 -0.21
CA ALA A 674 -26.67 10.79 0.41
C ALA A 674 -26.67 9.26 0.63
N VAL A 675 -25.70 8.53 0.07
CA VAL A 675 -25.64 7.08 0.24
C VAL A 675 -25.19 6.73 1.66
N ASP A 676 -26.10 6.13 2.43
CA ASP A 676 -25.78 5.57 3.75
C ASP A 676 -25.11 4.20 3.59
N LEU A 677 -23.77 4.21 3.55
CA LEU A 677 -22.96 2.99 3.45
C LEU A 677 -23.19 2.04 4.65
N LYS A 678 -23.55 2.54 5.83
CA LYS A 678 -23.79 1.71 7.02
C LYS A 678 -25.11 0.94 6.88
N ASP A 679 -26.16 1.63 6.45
CA ASP A 679 -27.45 1.00 6.16
C ASP A 679 -27.32 -0.03 5.03
N LEU A 680 -26.54 0.28 3.98
CA LEU A 680 -26.27 -0.67 2.91
C LEU A 680 -25.55 -1.92 3.38
N ARG A 681 -24.54 -1.76 4.23
CA ARG A 681 -23.82 -2.88 4.83
C ARG A 681 -24.77 -3.75 5.64
N LYS A 682 -25.64 -3.13 6.43
CA LYS A 682 -26.66 -3.84 7.20
C LYS A 682 -27.59 -4.65 6.29
N ARG A 683 -28.13 -4.04 5.22
CA ARG A 683 -28.99 -4.75 4.26
C ARG A 683 -28.28 -5.88 3.53
N ALA A 684 -27.01 -5.70 3.15
CA ALA A 684 -26.21 -6.76 2.52
C ALA A 684 -25.97 -7.94 3.47
N MET A 685 -25.71 -7.67 4.75
CA MET A 685 -25.59 -8.71 5.79
C MET A 685 -26.93 -9.43 6.03
N GLU A 686 -28.06 -8.72 6.00
CA GLU A 686 -29.40 -9.32 6.13
C GLU A 686 -29.78 -10.18 4.93
N ALA A 687 -29.37 -9.79 3.71
CA ALA A 687 -29.67 -10.52 2.49
C ALA A 687 -28.81 -11.77 2.28
N VAL A 688 -27.61 -11.80 2.87
CA VAL A 688 -26.68 -12.93 2.80
C VAL A 688 -26.23 -13.31 4.22
N PRO A 689 -27.15 -13.84 5.07
CA PRO A 689 -26.91 -14.03 6.50
C PRO A 689 -26.01 -15.24 6.82
N ASP A 690 -25.95 -16.25 5.94
CA ASP A 690 -25.42 -17.59 6.23
C ASP A 690 -24.08 -17.91 5.55
N ALA A 691 -23.37 -16.91 5.03
CA ALA A 691 -22.12 -17.16 4.32
C ALA A 691 -20.95 -17.32 5.30
N PRO A 692 -20.16 -18.42 5.24
CA PRO A 692 -18.93 -18.58 6.01
C PRO A 692 -17.99 -17.38 5.85
N GLY A 693 -17.22 -17.02 6.90
CA GLY A 693 -16.36 -15.82 6.91
C GLY A 693 -15.49 -15.62 5.66
N ALA A 694 -15.05 -16.72 5.03
CA ALA A 694 -14.24 -16.73 3.81
C ALA A 694 -14.99 -16.47 2.49
N THR A 695 -16.27 -16.83 2.39
CA THR A 695 -17.10 -16.69 1.16
C THR A 695 -18.10 -15.54 1.24
N SER A 696 -18.31 -14.97 2.43
CA SER A 696 -19.37 -13.99 2.70
C SER A 696 -19.19 -12.62 2.04
N ALA A 697 -17.97 -12.10 1.96
CA ALA A 697 -17.73 -10.81 1.32
C ALA A 697 -17.97 -10.88 -0.19
N LYS A 698 -17.56 -11.98 -0.83
CA LYS A 698 -17.77 -12.20 -2.26
C LYS A 698 -19.26 -12.27 -2.60
N GLU A 699 -20.02 -13.08 -1.87
CA GLU A 699 -21.46 -13.22 -2.08
C GLU A 699 -22.21 -11.92 -1.81
N ARG A 700 -21.82 -11.16 -0.77
CA ARG A 700 -22.38 -9.81 -0.53
C ARG A 700 -21.99 -8.81 -1.60
N ILE A 701 -20.76 -8.82 -2.12
CA ILE A 701 -20.36 -7.98 -3.27
C ILE A 701 -21.23 -8.32 -4.48
N VAL A 702 -21.38 -9.60 -4.82
CA VAL A 702 -22.22 -10.04 -5.95
C VAL A 702 -23.68 -9.63 -5.72
N TRP A 703 -24.20 -9.78 -4.51
CA TRP A 703 -25.54 -9.33 -4.16
C TRP A 703 -25.70 -7.82 -4.29
N LEU A 704 -24.75 -7.03 -3.75
CA LEU A 704 -24.73 -5.57 -3.87
C LEU A 704 -24.67 -5.13 -5.32
N GLU A 705 -23.83 -5.76 -6.15
CA GLU A 705 -23.74 -5.48 -7.59
C GLU A 705 -25.06 -5.75 -8.31
N SER A 706 -25.69 -6.87 -7.98
CA SER A 706 -26.88 -7.37 -8.67
C SER A 706 -28.19 -6.72 -8.21
N ASN A 707 -28.29 -6.33 -6.93
CA ASN A 707 -29.55 -5.92 -6.29
C ASN A 707 -29.55 -4.49 -5.77
N PHE A 708 -28.40 -3.83 -5.65
CA PHE A 708 -28.36 -2.45 -5.18
C PHE A 708 -27.65 -1.49 -6.14
N SER A 709 -26.37 -1.71 -6.45
CA SER A 709 -25.57 -0.72 -7.18
C SER A 709 -26.14 -0.43 -8.57
N SER A 710 -26.69 -1.46 -9.23
CA SER A 710 -27.38 -1.31 -10.52
C SER A 710 -28.68 -0.53 -10.38
N ASP A 711 -29.56 -0.88 -9.45
CA ASP A 711 -30.86 -0.21 -9.25
C ASP A 711 -30.71 1.23 -8.77
N TRP A 712 -29.79 1.46 -7.83
CA TRP A 712 -29.42 2.79 -7.36
C TRP A 712 -28.85 3.64 -8.51
N PHE A 713 -27.96 3.08 -9.34
CA PHE A 713 -27.43 3.78 -10.49
C PHE A 713 -28.55 4.19 -11.46
N ILE A 714 -29.43 3.26 -11.84
CA ILE A 714 -30.56 3.53 -12.76
C ILE A 714 -31.47 4.63 -12.20
N ARG A 715 -31.78 4.57 -10.90
CA ARG A 715 -32.75 5.48 -10.30
C ARG A 715 -32.19 6.87 -10.07
N GLU A 716 -30.95 6.96 -9.56
CA GLU A 716 -30.41 8.21 -9.04
C GLU A 716 -29.33 8.83 -9.96
N LEU A 717 -28.51 8.01 -10.63
CA LEU A 717 -27.35 8.49 -11.40
C LEU A 717 -27.60 8.54 -12.90
N GLU A 718 -28.25 7.54 -13.48
CA GLU A 718 -28.51 7.45 -14.92
C GLU A 718 -29.29 8.66 -15.45
N PRO A 719 -30.33 9.19 -14.78
CA PRO A 719 -31.02 10.40 -15.25
C PRO A 719 -30.10 11.62 -15.32
N LEU A 720 -29.15 11.73 -14.37
CA LEU A 720 -28.18 12.82 -14.36
C LEU A 720 -27.14 12.65 -15.46
N VAL A 721 -26.69 11.41 -15.71
CA VAL A 721 -25.75 11.09 -16.80
C VAL A 721 -26.39 11.33 -18.17
N VAL A 722 -27.63 10.90 -18.39
CA VAL A 722 -28.37 11.15 -19.64
C VAL A 722 -28.53 12.65 -19.86
N ARG A 723 -28.93 13.40 -18.82
CA ARG A 723 -29.03 14.86 -18.91
C ARG A 723 -27.69 15.52 -19.27
N GLU A 724 -26.59 15.07 -18.68
CA GLU A 724 -25.26 15.60 -18.99
C GLU A 724 -24.82 15.21 -20.42
N LEU A 725 -25.18 14.01 -20.89
CA LEU A 725 -24.95 13.57 -22.27
C LEU A 725 -25.73 14.43 -23.27
N ASP A 726 -27.02 14.66 -23.05
CA ASP A 726 -27.85 15.52 -23.90
C ASP A 726 -27.36 16.98 -23.90
N ASN A 727 -26.83 17.44 -22.76
CA ASN A 727 -26.20 18.75 -22.68
C ASN A 727 -24.90 18.82 -23.49
N ALA A 728 -24.15 17.72 -23.61
CA ALA A 728 -22.84 17.71 -24.24
C ALA A 728 -22.86 17.38 -25.74
N CYS A 729 -23.73 16.48 -26.20
CA CYS A 729 -23.85 16.13 -27.61
C CYS A 729 -24.39 17.31 -28.41
N ALA A 730 -23.89 17.49 -29.64
CA ALA A 730 -24.51 18.42 -30.59
C ALA A 730 -25.99 18.04 -30.78
N GLU A 731 -26.88 19.03 -30.91
CA GLU A 731 -28.25 18.73 -31.32
C GLU A 731 -28.18 17.95 -32.62
N ASP A 732 -28.95 16.85 -32.72
CA ASP A 732 -29.10 16.10 -33.96
C ASP A 732 -29.62 17.10 -35.01
N GLN A 733 -28.73 17.74 -35.77
CA GLN A 733 -29.16 18.49 -36.93
C GLN A 733 -29.88 17.47 -37.80
N PRO A 734 -31.15 17.72 -38.18
CA PRO A 734 -31.86 16.80 -39.05
C PRO A 734 -30.94 16.57 -40.25
N SER A 735 -30.52 15.32 -40.44
CA SER A 735 -29.65 14.93 -41.55
C SER A 735 -30.25 15.55 -42.82
N PRO A 736 -29.49 16.34 -43.58
CA PRO A 736 -30.00 16.96 -44.80
C PRO A 736 -30.50 15.92 -45.80
#